data_AF-A0A4R2BJC1-F1
#
_entry.id   AF-A0A4R2BJC1-F1
#
_cell.length_a   1.000
_cell.length_b   1.000
_cell.length_c   1.000
_cell.angle_alpha   90.00
_cell.angle_beta   90.00
_cell.angle_gamma   90.00
#
_symmetry.space_group_name_H-M   'P 1'
#
loop_
_entity.id
_entity.type
_entity.pdbx_description
1 polymer ?
#
loop_
_entity_poly.entity_id
_entity_poly.type
_entity_poly.pdbx_seq_one_letter_code
_entity_poly.pdbx_strand_id
1 'polypeptide(L)'
;MGVFRKGLLLGLVLMLILPFIPSLPAKAAGEPVLQVKLRNYLGNTKEIKLYPEAEYSTSLAGVKLQANQSYTLKISGTNIVIMKGTSEVGKAAELEVKPAASDGPLSINSRPYLGSFKFVIDDGYLRPINSIGLEDYLKGVVPAEMPALWHSEALKAQTITARTYAMGYLNKIIDDTQSYQVYGGYTWHTRTTEAVQATEGKVITYGGKAIGSGALFSSSNGGKTESNSNAWGTTALPYLTIKSDPYDPKTPWSFQVKKQQIDAAKLDFAHADSWWASVKEVEQTTVISNIKAWLKANGYAGKDLKIAAVPDLSLHGVTSGGRVSKGSMTIEFLVKEADKAVLKRLEIKDAAASKIRSIIGLNLMKSYLVNEVNTQGDSISVSGAGYGHGIGLSQYGAKKAAEQGVGYQDILGFYFDKTSITTAYQVPAVDAETKPDPAPVAPAPTPVEPIAAKPAPEASNPAPVVVTPAPETEKPAPETAKPAPVPAKPAPALKKPAVVKDTKAPIIKSIKTTLDAQKKQVKLSFSTNEKAKITVYVKDSKGKIISYPLKDAQKSAGTQTAIWYVSKINNGKYSFGIIAVDGSNNRGSAVFNYTLSKPAAKKAAPKPAVKKKTGNVTATTLNIRSTASTKGKVVGTVKKNKTVTVLSKTGSWYKIQYGTKTGYVSAKYVSNVK
;
A
#
# COMPACT_ATOMS: atom_id res chain seq x y z
N MET A 1 85.16 -1.77 22.75
CA MET A 1 84.85 -2.92 21.85
C MET A 1 83.90 -3.84 22.61
N GLY A 2 82.87 -4.34 21.94
CA GLY A 2 81.68 -4.87 22.59
C GLY A 2 81.79 -6.26 23.24
N VAL A 3 80.60 -6.70 23.64
CA VAL A 3 80.12 -8.07 23.90
C VAL A 3 80.10 -8.54 25.38
N PHE A 4 78.95 -9.15 25.72
CA PHE A 4 78.58 -10.03 26.85
C PHE A 4 77.79 -9.38 28.01
N ARG A 5 76.66 -9.90 28.51
CA ARG A 5 75.52 -10.75 28.06
C ARG A 5 74.65 -10.95 29.32
N LYS A 6 73.31 -10.94 29.19
CA LYS A 6 72.26 -11.32 30.18
C LYS A 6 71.90 -10.28 31.26
N GLY A 7 70.77 -9.58 31.06
CA GLY A 7 69.86 -9.10 32.12
C GLY A 7 68.50 -9.80 31.93
N LEU A 8 67.95 -10.55 32.89
CA LEU A 8 67.25 -10.19 34.14
C LEU A 8 65.77 -9.82 33.91
N LEU A 9 64.92 -10.31 34.84
CA LEU A 9 63.44 -10.26 35.02
C LEU A 9 62.75 -11.56 34.58
N LEU A 10 62.37 -12.50 35.44
CA LEU A 10 61.59 -12.43 36.70
C LEU A 10 60.23 -11.72 36.53
N GLY A 11 59.14 -12.48 36.59
CA GLY A 11 57.75 -12.01 36.49
C GLY A 11 56.80 -13.20 36.33
N LEU A 12 56.62 -14.01 37.37
CA LEU A 12 55.58 -13.88 38.40
C LEU A 12 54.18 -14.16 37.83
N VAL A 13 53.70 -15.36 38.17
CA VAL A 13 52.33 -15.84 38.03
C VAL A 13 51.38 -14.85 38.72
N LEU A 14 50.57 -14.14 37.95
CA LEU A 14 49.45 -13.37 38.47
C LEU A 14 48.14 -14.02 38.00
N MET A 15 47.56 -14.85 38.88
CA MET A 15 46.14 -15.21 38.85
C MET A 15 45.33 -13.91 38.95
N LEU A 16 44.86 -13.41 37.81
CA LEU A 16 43.87 -12.35 37.76
C LEU A 16 42.49 -12.98 37.94
N ILE A 17 42.06 -13.06 39.21
CA ILE A 17 40.66 -13.20 39.58
C ILE A 17 39.98 -11.91 39.10
N LEU A 18 39.39 -11.93 37.91
CA LEU A 18 38.50 -10.86 37.48
C LEU A 18 37.25 -10.89 38.37
N PRO A 19 36.89 -9.80 39.06
CA PRO A 19 35.57 -9.72 39.65
C PRO A 19 34.55 -9.79 38.52
N PHE A 20 33.53 -10.63 38.70
CA PHE A 20 32.29 -10.58 37.93
C PHE A 20 31.73 -9.15 38.08
N ILE A 21 32.12 -8.24 37.18
CA ILE A 21 31.43 -6.97 37.04
C ILE A 21 30.09 -7.33 36.40
N PRO A 22 28.94 -7.18 37.10
CA PRO A 22 27.66 -7.32 36.44
C PRO A 22 27.67 -6.34 35.27
N SER A 23 27.59 -6.86 34.05
CA SER A 23 27.43 -6.04 32.86
C SER A 23 26.27 -5.10 33.12
N LEU A 24 26.56 -3.81 33.24
CA LEU A 24 25.52 -2.79 33.26
C LEU A 24 24.59 -3.08 32.08
N PRO A 25 23.26 -3.13 32.27
CA PRO A 25 22.35 -3.34 31.16
C PRO A 25 22.68 -2.29 30.11
N ALA A 26 23.00 -2.75 28.89
CA ALA A 26 23.29 -1.85 27.78
C ALA A 26 22.14 -0.84 27.70
N LYS A 27 22.48 0.45 27.81
CA LYS A 27 21.51 1.53 27.71
C LYS A 27 20.72 1.32 26.43
N ALA A 28 19.40 1.16 26.53
CA ALA A 28 18.55 0.96 25.38
C ALA A 28 18.83 2.07 24.35
N ALA A 29 19.10 1.68 23.11
CA ALA A 29 19.28 2.64 22.03
C ALA A 29 18.01 3.48 21.88
N GLY A 30 18.16 4.77 21.57
CA GLY A 30 17.03 5.64 21.22
C GLY A 30 16.43 5.27 19.87
N GLU A 31 15.25 5.80 19.57
CA GLU A 31 14.57 5.60 18.29
C GLU A 31 15.49 5.97 17.10
N PRO A 32 15.68 5.08 16.12
CA PRO A 32 16.43 5.40 14.90
C PRO A 32 15.69 6.39 13.99
N VAL A 33 16.46 7.18 13.24
CA VAL A 33 15.95 8.08 12.19
C VAL A 33 16.21 7.48 10.82
N LEU A 34 15.19 7.45 9.94
CA LEU A 34 15.32 7.07 8.53
C LEU A 34 15.40 8.30 7.63
N GLN A 35 16.10 8.15 6.51
CA GLN A 35 16.16 9.13 5.43
C GLN A 35 15.47 8.59 4.17
N VAL A 36 14.41 9.27 3.74
CA VAL A 36 13.55 8.84 2.62
C VAL A 36 13.51 9.90 1.52
N LYS A 37 14.04 9.56 0.36
CA LYS A 37 13.99 10.37 -0.86
C LYS A 37 12.59 10.27 -1.48
N LEU A 38 11.87 11.39 -1.55
CA LEU A 38 10.49 11.44 -2.01
C LEU A 38 10.40 11.47 -3.54
N ARG A 39 9.97 10.37 -4.15
CA ARG A 39 9.85 10.16 -5.61
C ARG A 39 8.45 9.76 -6.03
N ASN A 40 7.84 8.80 -5.34
CA ASN A 40 6.63 8.10 -5.73
C ASN A 40 5.45 9.06 -5.97
N TYR A 41 5.20 9.99 -5.03
CA TYR A 41 4.07 10.93 -5.14
C TYR A 41 4.44 12.26 -5.80
N LEU A 42 5.73 12.57 -5.87
CA LEU A 42 6.22 13.85 -6.36
C LEU A 42 6.50 13.81 -7.87
N GLY A 43 6.93 12.66 -8.38
CA GLY A 43 7.43 12.51 -9.74
C GLY A 43 8.70 13.34 -9.98
N ASN A 44 8.88 13.74 -11.23
CA ASN A 44 9.96 14.63 -11.66
C ASN A 44 9.41 16.05 -11.83
N THR A 45 9.85 16.97 -10.98
CA THR A 45 9.41 18.37 -11.01
C THR A 45 10.57 19.31 -10.74
N LYS A 46 10.52 20.52 -11.30
CA LYS A 46 11.47 21.61 -11.02
C LYS A 46 10.90 22.64 -10.02
N GLU A 47 9.65 22.47 -9.62
CA GLU A 47 8.93 23.35 -8.70
C GLU A 47 8.12 22.53 -7.68
N ILE A 48 8.16 22.95 -6.41
CA ILE A 48 7.45 22.34 -5.30
C ILE A 48 6.79 23.41 -4.44
N LYS A 49 5.54 23.17 -4.03
CA LYS A 49 4.83 24.01 -3.05
C LYS A 49 4.99 23.44 -1.65
N LEU A 50 5.33 24.31 -0.71
CA LEU A 50 5.44 24.03 0.71
C LEU A 50 4.33 24.75 1.47
N TYR A 51 3.71 24.05 2.41
CA TYR A 51 2.71 24.59 3.33
C TYR A 51 2.90 23.97 4.71
N PRO A 52 3.59 24.64 5.64
CA PRO A 52 3.82 24.13 6.97
C PRO A 52 2.63 24.46 7.89
N GLU A 53 2.20 23.51 8.71
CA GLU A 53 1.16 23.72 9.73
C GLU A 53 1.75 24.18 11.07
N ALA A 54 3.08 24.07 11.24
CA ALA A 54 3.86 24.63 12.34
C ALA A 54 5.02 25.49 11.83
N GLU A 55 5.76 26.16 12.72
CA GLU A 55 6.95 26.90 12.30
C GLU A 55 8.11 25.94 11.98
N TYR A 56 8.80 26.19 10.86
CA TYR A 56 10.01 25.49 10.48
C TYR A 56 11.19 26.46 10.34
N SER A 57 12.35 26.08 10.87
CA SER A 57 13.62 26.73 10.59
C SER A 57 14.19 26.25 9.26
N THR A 58 15.00 27.08 8.62
CA THR A 58 15.73 26.70 7.39
C THR A 58 17.23 26.88 7.56
N SER A 59 18.04 26.27 6.70
CA SER A 59 19.49 26.51 6.65
C SER A 59 19.88 27.91 6.14
N LEU A 60 18.91 28.70 5.64
CA LEU A 60 19.14 30.06 5.19
C LEU A 60 19.06 31.04 6.37
N ALA A 61 20.08 31.88 6.52
CA ALA A 61 20.14 32.88 7.58
C ALA A 61 18.91 33.82 7.54
N GLY A 62 18.19 33.92 8.66
CA GLY A 62 17.02 34.79 8.78
C GLY A 62 15.74 34.30 8.10
N VAL A 63 15.75 33.14 7.42
CA VAL A 63 14.57 32.61 6.72
C VAL A 63 13.93 31.49 7.55
N LYS A 64 12.66 31.70 7.89
CA LYS A 64 11.80 30.71 8.54
C LYS A 64 10.53 30.49 7.72
N LEU A 65 10.02 29.27 7.74
CA LEU A 65 8.70 28.97 7.18
C LEU A 65 7.66 29.12 8.29
N GLN A 66 6.82 30.13 8.16
CA GLN A 66 5.77 30.46 9.13
C GLN A 66 4.59 29.51 8.97
N ALA A 67 4.00 29.09 10.08
CA ALA A 67 2.81 28.24 10.08
C ALA A 67 1.67 28.85 9.22
N ASN A 68 0.98 27.99 8.48
CA ASN A 68 -0.16 28.30 7.61
C ASN A 68 0.15 29.26 6.45
N GLN A 69 1.43 29.41 6.09
CA GLN A 69 1.88 30.26 4.98
C GLN A 69 2.36 29.41 3.80
N SER A 70 1.99 29.78 2.58
CA SER A 70 2.47 29.08 1.37
C SER A 70 3.83 29.61 0.92
N TYR A 71 4.72 28.68 0.55
CA TYR A 71 6.02 28.94 -0.08
C TYR A 71 6.18 28.08 -1.33
N THR A 72 7.00 28.53 -2.27
CA THR A 72 7.33 27.76 -3.48
C THR A 72 8.84 27.63 -3.60
N LEU A 73 9.32 26.41 -3.74
CA LEU A 73 10.70 26.11 -4.12
C LEU A 73 10.80 25.94 -5.64
N LYS A 74 11.78 26.58 -6.27
CA LYS A 74 12.05 26.45 -7.71
C LYS A 74 13.53 26.24 -7.98
N ILE A 75 13.85 25.45 -8.99
CA ILE A 75 15.22 25.37 -9.52
C ILE A 75 15.51 26.61 -10.36
N SER A 76 16.61 27.29 -10.06
CA SER A 76 17.18 28.38 -10.86
C SER A 76 18.70 28.18 -10.98
N GLY A 77 19.15 27.75 -12.16
CA GLY A 77 20.53 27.32 -12.37
C GLY A 77 20.91 26.16 -11.45
N THR A 78 21.95 26.33 -10.65
CA THR A 78 22.43 25.37 -9.64
C THR A 78 21.80 25.56 -8.26
N ASN A 79 20.87 26.51 -8.11
CA ASN A 79 20.27 26.85 -6.83
C ASN A 79 18.79 26.46 -6.75
N ILE A 80 18.36 26.19 -5.53
CA ILE A 80 16.98 26.11 -5.09
C ILE A 80 16.61 27.49 -4.55
N VAL A 81 15.66 28.16 -5.20
CA VAL A 81 15.13 29.46 -4.80
C VAL A 81 13.85 29.25 -4.01
N ILE A 82 13.72 29.90 -2.86
CA ILE A 82 12.49 29.92 -2.07
C ILE A 82 11.72 31.23 -2.29
N MET A 83 10.44 31.09 -2.63
CA MET A 83 9.52 32.19 -2.91
C MET A 83 8.41 32.24 -1.86
N LYS A 84 8.07 33.45 -1.40
CA LYS A 84 6.84 33.74 -0.64
C LYS A 84 5.94 34.61 -1.54
N GLY A 85 4.92 34.00 -2.15
CA GLY A 85 4.18 34.65 -3.23
C GLY A 85 5.07 34.84 -4.46
N THR A 86 5.26 36.09 -4.87
CA THR A 86 6.15 36.47 -5.99
C THR A 86 7.53 36.95 -5.53
N SER A 87 7.76 37.07 -4.22
CA SER A 87 9.03 37.57 -3.68
C SER A 87 9.99 36.41 -3.38
N GLU A 88 11.23 36.50 -3.87
CA GLU A 88 12.32 35.64 -3.44
C GLU A 88 12.68 35.98 -2.00
N VAL A 89 12.72 34.96 -1.12
CA VAL A 89 13.11 35.11 0.28
C VAL A 89 14.45 34.46 0.59
N GLY A 90 15.06 33.77 -0.39
CA GLY A 90 16.40 33.21 -0.31
C GLY A 90 16.69 32.16 -1.37
N LYS A 91 17.94 31.71 -1.43
CA LYS A 91 18.40 30.66 -2.35
C LYS A 91 19.62 29.92 -1.78
N ALA A 92 19.74 28.64 -2.10
CA ALA A 92 20.92 27.83 -1.79
C ALA A 92 21.04 26.64 -2.76
N ALA A 93 22.24 26.04 -2.88
CA ALA A 93 22.43 24.82 -3.64
C ALA A 93 21.67 23.62 -3.02
N GLU A 94 21.58 23.60 -1.69
CA GLU A 94 20.77 22.66 -0.91
C GLU A 94 20.05 23.42 0.21
N LEU A 95 18.83 23.01 0.54
CA LEU A 95 18.01 23.66 1.57
C LEU A 95 17.61 22.66 2.65
N GLU A 96 18.04 22.88 3.89
CA GLU A 96 17.51 22.13 5.03
C GLU A 96 16.32 22.86 5.64
N VAL A 97 15.31 22.09 6.05
CA VAL A 97 14.07 22.58 6.68
C VAL A 97 13.75 21.67 7.86
N LYS A 98 13.71 22.22 9.08
CA LYS A 98 13.53 21.46 10.33
C LYS A 98 12.41 22.07 11.18
N PRO A 99 11.60 21.28 11.90
CA PRO A 99 10.63 21.82 12.84
C PRO A 99 11.31 22.74 13.85
N ALA A 100 10.75 23.93 14.11
CA ALA A 100 11.39 24.92 14.97
C ALA A 100 11.17 24.69 16.47
N ALA A 101 10.03 24.08 16.84
CA ALA A 101 9.66 23.83 18.24
C ALA A 101 8.68 22.66 18.43
N SER A 102 7.74 22.44 17.48
CA SER A 102 6.77 21.34 17.54
C SER A 102 6.67 20.64 16.19
N ASP A 103 6.41 19.33 16.22
CA ASP A 103 6.31 18.44 15.05
C ASP A 103 4.97 18.59 14.29
N GLY A 104 4.62 19.81 13.89
CA GLY A 104 3.51 20.01 12.95
C GLY A 104 3.90 19.62 11.52
N PRO A 105 2.99 19.12 10.69
CA PRO A 105 3.32 18.63 9.36
C PRO A 105 3.74 19.73 8.38
N LEU A 106 4.66 19.39 7.48
CA LEU A 106 4.99 20.15 6.27
C LEU A 106 4.32 19.48 5.06
N SER A 107 3.37 20.18 4.44
CA SER A 107 2.78 19.71 3.19
C SER A 107 3.67 20.05 2.00
N ILE A 108 4.03 19.04 1.23
CA ILE A 108 4.78 19.12 -0.03
C ILE A 108 3.81 18.77 -1.17
N ASN A 109 3.49 19.72 -2.04
CA ASN A 109 2.47 19.58 -3.09
C ASN A 109 1.13 19.01 -2.58
N SER A 110 0.70 19.46 -1.39
CA SER A 110 -0.52 19.04 -0.68
C SER A 110 -0.47 17.67 0.02
N ARG A 111 0.66 16.96 -0.02
CA ARG A 111 0.84 15.75 0.80
C ARG A 111 1.60 16.11 2.09
N PRO A 112 1.03 15.86 3.27
CA PRO A 112 1.66 16.19 4.55
C PRO A 112 2.75 15.18 4.92
N TYR A 113 3.84 15.66 5.50
CA TYR A 113 4.95 14.86 6.02
C TYR A 113 5.40 15.41 7.38
N LEU A 114 5.88 14.54 8.26
CA LEU A 114 6.50 14.92 9.52
C LEU A 114 8.03 14.89 9.41
N GLY A 115 8.70 15.40 10.44
CA GLY A 115 10.16 15.40 10.55
C GLY A 115 10.82 16.56 9.80
N SER A 116 12.07 16.35 9.42
CA SER A 116 12.89 17.34 8.72
C SER A 116 13.12 16.96 7.27
N PHE A 117 13.58 17.93 6.48
CA PHE A 117 13.74 17.78 5.04
C PHE A 117 15.06 18.40 4.59
N LYS A 118 15.76 17.70 3.70
CA LYS A 118 16.83 18.25 2.87
C LYS A 118 16.34 18.28 1.43
N PHE A 119 16.22 19.47 0.84
CA PHE A 119 15.88 19.62 -0.57
C PHE A 119 17.17 19.73 -1.38
N VAL A 120 17.29 18.89 -2.40
CA VAL A 120 18.44 18.83 -3.30
C VAL A 120 17.99 18.89 -4.77
N ILE A 121 18.91 19.21 -5.67
CA ILE A 121 18.72 19.03 -7.11
C ILE A 121 19.31 17.66 -7.48
N ASP A 122 18.46 16.75 -7.95
CA ASP A 122 18.78 15.35 -8.27
C ASP A 122 18.28 15.07 -9.69
N ASP A 123 19.19 14.76 -10.62
CA ASP A 123 18.91 14.59 -12.06
C ASP A 123 18.17 15.79 -12.69
N GLY A 124 18.48 17.02 -12.26
CA GLY A 124 17.84 18.25 -12.75
C GLY A 124 16.42 18.48 -12.23
N TYR A 125 15.98 17.71 -11.23
CA TYR A 125 14.69 17.82 -10.58
C TYR A 125 14.84 18.11 -9.08
N LEU A 126 13.85 18.78 -8.50
CA LEU A 126 13.84 19.10 -7.09
C LEU A 126 13.41 17.87 -6.29
N ARG A 127 14.26 17.44 -5.36
CA ARG A 127 14.08 16.19 -4.62
C ARG A 127 14.18 16.42 -3.12
N PRO A 128 13.07 16.28 -2.37
CA PRO A 128 13.09 16.26 -0.91
C PRO A 128 13.62 14.92 -0.39
N ILE A 129 14.47 14.97 0.62
CA ILE A 129 14.91 13.85 1.45
C ILE A 129 14.33 14.09 2.85
N ASN A 130 13.34 13.30 3.24
CA ASN A 130 12.66 13.40 4.52
C ASN A 130 13.41 12.58 5.58
N SER A 131 13.87 13.22 6.66
CA SER A 131 14.42 12.56 7.85
C SER A 131 13.36 12.49 8.94
N ILE A 132 13.00 11.27 9.35
CA ILE A 132 11.86 10.99 10.23
C ILE A 132 12.17 9.82 11.18
N GLY A 133 11.63 9.85 12.40
CA GLY A 133 11.71 8.74 13.35
C GLY A 133 11.06 7.47 12.77
N LEU A 134 11.66 6.31 13.04
CA LEU A 134 11.24 5.02 12.50
C LEU A 134 9.78 4.66 12.85
N GLU A 135 9.28 4.99 14.04
CA GLU A 135 7.89 4.72 14.42
C GLU A 135 6.90 5.59 13.64
N ASP A 136 7.22 6.88 13.45
CA ASP A 136 6.40 7.79 12.64
C ASP A 136 6.44 7.45 11.14
N TYR A 137 7.59 6.97 10.66
CA TYR A 137 7.74 6.39 9.32
C TYR A 137 6.80 5.19 9.12
N LEU A 138 6.78 4.24 10.06
CA LEU A 138 5.97 3.03 9.97
C LEU A 138 4.47 3.31 9.93
N LYS A 139 4.00 4.34 10.64
CA LYS A 139 2.59 4.79 10.56
C LYS A 139 2.21 5.28 9.16
N GLY A 140 3.18 5.71 8.35
CA GLY A 140 3.01 6.04 6.93
C GLY A 140 3.18 4.86 5.96
N VAL A 141 3.88 3.80 6.37
CA VAL A 141 4.14 2.60 5.55
C VAL A 141 3.05 1.54 5.72
N VAL A 142 2.75 1.14 6.96
CA VAL A 142 1.83 0.02 7.24
C VAL A 142 0.46 0.18 6.57
N PRO A 143 -0.23 1.34 6.58
CA PRO A 143 -1.51 1.48 5.89
C PRO A 143 -1.40 1.49 4.36
N ALA A 144 -0.22 1.70 3.79
CA ALA A 144 0.04 1.60 2.36
C ALA A 144 0.32 0.15 1.92
N GLU A 145 0.88 -0.67 2.81
CA GLU A 145 1.23 -2.07 2.55
C GLU A 145 0.10 -3.06 2.89
N MET A 146 -0.65 -2.80 3.97
CA MET A 146 -1.67 -3.71 4.48
C MET A 146 -2.98 -2.95 4.77
N PRO A 147 -4.16 -3.43 4.31
CA PRO A 147 -5.41 -2.76 4.58
C PRO A 147 -5.68 -2.62 6.08
N ALA A 148 -5.88 -1.38 6.55
CA ALA A 148 -5.97 -1.05 7.97
C ALA A 148 -7.12 -1.74 8.74
N LEU A 149 -8.12 -2.26 8.03
CA LEU A 149 -9.25 -2.99 8.61
C LEU A 149 -8.97 -4.49 8.80
N TRP A 150 -7.80 -4.98 8.41
CA TRP A 150 -7.39 -6.35 8.68
C TRP A 150 -7.18 -6.59 10.19
N HIS A 151 -7.10 -7.87 10.54
CA HIS A 151 -6.96 -8.31 11.93
C HIS A 151 -5.73 -7.68 12.59
N SER A 152 -5.85 -7.25 13.85
CA SER A 152 -4.80 -6.52 14.57
C SER A 152 -3.49 -7.31 14.63
N GLU A 153 -3.56 -8.62 14.86
CA GLU A 153 -2.38 -9.51 14.87
C GLU A 153 -1.64 -9.55 13.52
N ALA A 154 -2.37 -9.49 12.38
CA ALA A 154 -1.74 -9.38 11.07
C ALA A 154 -1.07 -8.01 10.88
N LEU A 155 -1.71 -6.93 11.33
CA LEU A 155 -1.12 -5.59 11.31
C LEU A 155 0.16 -5.52 12.17
N LYS A 156 0.16 -6.14 13.35
CA LYS A 156 1.35 -6.24 14.23
C LYS A 156 2.48 -7.03 13.55
N ALA A 157 2.17 -8.17 12.94
CA ALA A 157 3.15 -8.97 12.20
C ALA A 157 3.77 -8.18 11.03
N GLN A 158 2.94 -7.51 10.24
CA GLN A 158 3.40 -6.63 9.16
C GLN A 158 4.25 -5.48 9.71
N THR A 159 3.88 -4.90 10.84
CA THR A 159 4.59 -3.76 11.43
C THR A 159 6.00 -4.15 11.90
N ILE A 160 6.13 -5.26 12.63
CA ILE A 160 7.43 -5.77 13.08
C ILE A 160 8.31 -6.14 11.87
N THR A 161 7.73 -6.76 10.85
CA THR A 161 8.43 -7.09 9.60
C THR A 161 8.93 -5.83 8.89
N ALA A 162 8.04 -4.84 8.72
CA ALA A 162 8.37 -3.56 8.09
C ALA A 162 9.43 -2.77 8.87
N ARG A 163 9.35 -2.76 10.21
CA ARG A 163 10.34 -2.13 11.10
C ARG A 163 11.71 -2.77 10.93
N THR A 164 11.75 -4.09 10.97
CA THR A 164 12.99 -4.86 10.82
C THR A 164 13.62 -4.63 9.45
N TYR A 165 12.81 -4.61 8.40
CA TYR A 165 13.24 -4.32 7.03
C TYR A 165 13.86 -2.92 6.93
N ALA A 166 13.16 -1.89 7.40
CA ALA A 166 13.62 -0.50 7.40
C ALA A 166 14.96 -0.33 8.15
N MET A 167 15.14 -1.05 9.26
CA MET A 167 16.39 -1.02 10.02
C MET A 167 17.61 -1.54 9.25
N GLY A 168 17.42 -2.35 8.21
CA GLY A 168 18.49 -2.76 7.30
C GLY A 168 19.10 -1.60 6.49
N TYR A 169 18.47 -0.42 6.51
CA TYR A 169 18.83 0.73 5.68
C TYR A 169 19.10 2.03 6.48
N LEU A 170 19.27 1.97 7.80
CA LEU A 170 19.46 3.18 8.64
C LEU A 170 20.61 4.09 8.19
N ASN A 171 21.66 3.52 7.57
CA ASN A 171 22.82 4.26 7.09
C ASN A 171 22.72 4.60 5.58
N LYS A 172 21.53 4.55 4.99
CA LYS A 172 21.28 4.78 3.56
C LYS A 172 20.07 5.69 3.37
N ILE A 173 20.10 6.44 2.28
CA ILE A 173 18.91 7.15 1.78
C ILE A 173 18.11 6.17 0.94
N ILE A 174 16.96 5.74 1.44
CA ILE A 174 16.00 4.92 0.69
C ILE A 174 15.06 5.82 -0.13
N ASP A 175 14.25 5.25 -1.02
CA ASP A 175 13.15 5.98 -1.66
C ASP A 175 11.78 5.48 -1.18
N ASP A 176 10.73 6.28 -1.44
CA ASP A 176 9.33 6.01 -1.07
C ASP A 176 8.60 5.11 -2.09
N THR A 177 9.34 4.35 -2.90
CA THR A 177 8.80 3.42 -3.90
C THR A 177 8.85 1.98 -3.39
N GLN A 178 8.29 1.06 -4.17
CA GLN A 178 8.32 -0.37 -3.89
C GLN A 178 9.71 -1.00 -4.02
N SER A 179 10.73 -0.22 -4.44
CA SER A 179 12.13 -0.63 -4.34
C SER A 179 12.55 -0.85 -2.89
N TYR A 180 11.90 -0.15 -1.96
CA TYR A 180 12.05 -0.35 -0.52
C TYR A 180 10.68 -0.62 0.12
N GLN A 181 9.93 0.44 0.46
CA GLN A 181 8.60 0.37 1.03
C GLN A 181 7.82 1.62 0.61
N VAL A 182 6.52 1.46 0.34
CA VAL A 182 5.69 2.60 -0.01
C VAL A 182 5.48 3.46 1.24
N TYR A 183 6.07 4.67 1.26
CA TYR A 183 5.97 5.59 2.37
C TYR A 183 5.00 6.74 2.05
N GLY A 184 3.83 6.73 2.69
CA GLY A 184 2.78 7.72 2.48
C GLY A 184 3.01 9.08 3.16
N GLY A 185 4.04 9.26 3.99
CA GLY A 185 4.10 10.44 4.85
C GLY A 185 3.02 10.43 5.94
N TYR A 186 2.49 11.60 6.26
CA TYR A 186 1.49 11.79 7.31
C TYR A 186 0.06 11.45 6.82
N THR A 187 -0.14 10.21 6.36
CA THR A 187 -1.45 9.65 5.96
C THR A 187 -1.81 8.44 6.82
N TRP A 188 -1.60 8.57 8.11
CA TRP A 188 -1.78 7.52 9.11
C TRP A 188 -3.23 7.09 9.25
N HIS A 189 -3.42 5.93 9.87
CA HIS A 189 -4.73 5.38 10.20
C HIS A 189 -4.70 4.80 11.61
N THR A 190 -5.72 5.11 12.42
CA THR A 190 -5.80 4.75 13.85
C THR A 190 -5.41 3.29 14.12
N ARG A 191 -6.05 2.33 13.46
CA ARG A 191 -5.78 0.88 13.66
C ARG A 191 -4.35 0.45 13.34
N THR A 192 -3.72 1.02 12.32
CA THR A 192 -2.32 0.70 11.98
C THR A 192 -1.37 1.42 12.93
N THR A 193 -1.71 2.64 13.36
CA THR A 193 -0.98 3.37 14.41
C THR A 193 -0.97 2.60 15.73
N GLU A 194 -2.11 2.04 16.15
CA GLU A 194 -2.22 1.19 17.33
C GLU A 194 -1.32 -0.07 17.22
N ALA A 195 -1.23 -0.67 16.02
CA ALA A 195 -0.34 -1.82 15.79
C ALA A 195 1.15 -1.44 15.86
N VAL A 196 1.51 -0.25 15.36
CA VAL A 196 2.86 0.34 15.49
C VAL A 196 3.22 0.52 16.97
N GLN A 197 2.37 1.21 17.71
CA GLN A 197 2.56 1.46 19.15
C GLN A 197 2.61 0.16 19.98
N ALA A 198 1.72 -0.79 19.72
CA ALA A 198 1.70 -2.08 20.44
C ALA A 198 2.93 -2.96 20.17
N THR A 199 3.71 -2.63 19.12
CA THR A 199 4.92 -3.36 18.73
C THR A 199 6.16 -2.49 18.72
N GLU A 200 6.13 -1.35 19.42
CA GLU A 200 7.22 -0.38 19.45
C GLU A 200 8.56 -1.05 19.75
N GLY A 201 9.58 -0.72 18.93
CA GLY A 201 10.93 -1.25 19.07
C GLY A 201 11.10 -2.76 18.83
N LYS A 202 10.02 -3.53 18.62
CA LYS A 202 10.09 -4.97 18.39
C LYS A 202 10.53 -5.29 16.97
N VAL A 203 11.58 -6.11 16.85
CA VAL A 203 12.22 -6.52 15.59
C VAL A 203 12.43 -8.02 15.53
N ILE A 204 12.63 -8.54 14.33
CA ILE A 204 12.93 -9.95 14.08
C ILE A 204 14.46 -10.13 14.12
N THR A 205 14.93 -11.10 14.88
CA THR A 205 16.35 -11.39 15.07
C THR A 205 16.69 -12.84 14.78
N TYR A 206 17.90 -13.08 14.27
CA TYR A 206 18.49 -14.40 14.08
C TYR A 206 19.89 -14.40 14.68
N GLY A 207 20.18 -15.35 15.59
CA GLY A 207 21.45 -15.38 16.32
C GLY A 207 21.73 -14.10 17.12
N GLY A 208 20.67 -13.48 17.69
CA GLY A 208 20.76 -12.24 18.47
C GLY A 208 20.93 -10.95 17.65
N LYS A 209 21.02 -11.02 16.31
CA LYS A 209 21.14 -9.85 15.42
C LYS A 209 19.85 -9.63 14.64
N ALA A 210 19.43 -8.37 14.47
CA ALA A 210 18.29 -8.03 13.63
C ALA A 210 18.52 -8.51 12.20
N ILE A 211 17.51 -9.14 11.59
CA ILE A 211 17.63 -9.69 10.22
C ILE A 211 17.60 -8.60 9.13
N GLY A 212 17.33 -7.35 9.51
CA GLY A 212 17.42 -6.17 8.64
C GLY A 212 16.60 -6.33 7.36
N SER A 213 17.21 -6.00 6.22
CA SER A 213 16.64 -6.14 4.88
C SER A 213 16.23 -7.58 4.49
N GLY A 214 16.57 -8.58 5.31
CA GLY A 214 16.08 -9.95 5.18
C GLY A 214 14.64 -10.17 5.67
N ALA A 215 14.02 -9.18 6.33
CA ALA A 215 12.61 -9.22 6.76
C ALA A 215 11.65 -8.96 5.58
N LEU A 216 11.65 -9.86 4.60
CA LEU A 216 10.92 -9.72 3.34
C LEU A 216 9.44 -10.07 3.49
N PHE A 217 8.58 -9.46 2.66
CA PHE A 217 7.15 -9.74 2.64
C PHE A 217 6.56 -9.52 1.25
N SER A 218 5.46 -10.22 0.94
CA SER A 218 4.71 -10.05 -0.30
C SER A 218 3.22 -10.31 -0.10
N SER A 219 2.39 -9.89 -1.07
CA SER A 219 0.93 -10.00 -0.96
C SER A 219 0.47 -11.44 -0.71
N SER A 220 0.89 -12.38 -1.55
CA SER A 220 0.51 -13.79 -1.45
C SER A 220 1.63 -14.68 -1.99
N ASN A 221 2.00 -15.72 -1.26
CA ASN A 221 3.02 -16.67 -1.70
C ASN A 221 2.45 -17.82 -2.55
N GLY A 222 1.12 -17.88 -2.74
CA GLY A 222 0.47 -18.89 -3.56
C GLY A 222 0.35 -20.27 -2.89
N GLY A 223 0.52 -20.33 -1.56
CA GLY A 223 0.46 -21.55 -0.77
C GLY A 223 1.81 -22.22 -0.51
N LYS A 224 2.91 -21.61 -0.96
CA LYS A 224 4.27 -22.11 -0.72
C LYS A 224 5.28 -20.96 -0.69
N THR A 225 6.03 -20.84 0.40
CA THR A 225 7.10 -19.83 0.53
C THR A 225 8.28 -20.13 -0.40
N GLU A 226 9.10 -19.11 -0.66
CA GLU A 226 10.31 -19.19 -1.47
C GLU A 226 11.56 -18.83 -0.65
N SER A 227 12.72 -19.29 -1.11
CA SER A 227 14.02 -18.84 -0.59
C SER A 227 14.59 -17.67 -1.40
N ASN A 228 15.38 -16.81 -0.74
CA ASN A 228 16.07 -15.70 -1.40
C ASN A 228 17.16 -16.17 -2.39
N SER A 229 17.79 -17.32 -2.13
CA SER A 229 18.78 -17.90 -3.03
C SER A 229 18.16 -18.38 -4.34
N ASN A 230 17.00 -19.02 -4.29
CA ASN A 230 16.28 -19.42 -5.50
C ASN A 230 15.81 -18.22 -6.31
N ALA A 231 15.26 -17.20 -5.63
CA ALA A 231 14.66 -16.07 -6.31
C ALA A 231 15.69 -15.11 -6.92
N TRP A 232 16.84 -14.94 -6.25
CA TRP A 232 17.80 -13.87 -6.58
C TRP A 232 19.25 -14.32 -6.68
N GLY A 233 19.56 -15.61 -6.52
CA GLY A 233 20.95 -16.12 -6.58
C GLY A 233 21.84 -15.63 -5.43
N THR A 234 21.25 -15.09 -4.36
CA THR A 234 21.98 -14.57 -3.19
C THR A 234 22.28 -15.68 -2.18
N THR A 235 23.20 -15.43 -1.25
CA THR A 235 23.51 -16.37 -0.15
C THR A 235 22.23 -16.72 0.61
N ALA A 236 21.95 -18.02 0.77
CA ALA A 236 20.75 -18.49 1.43
C ALA A 236 20.65 -17.97 2.87
N LEU A 237 19.51 -17.37 3.20
CA LEU A 237 19.21 -16.91 4.56
C LEU A 237 18.52 -18.05 5.33
N PRO A 238 19.09 -18.54 6.45
CA PRO A 238 18.60 -19.75 7.13
C PRO A 238 17.16 -19.68 7.64
N TYR A 239 16.64 -18.47 7.83
CA TYR A 239 15.28 -18.19 8.32
C TYR A 239 14.24 -18.02 7.20
N LEU A 240 14.66 -17.96 5.93
CA LEU A 240 13.77 -17.87 4.76
C LEU A 240 13.64 -19.23 4.07
N THR A 241 12.94 -20.14 4.75
CA THR A 241 12.79 -21.52 4.31
C THR A 241 11.60 -21.71 3.37
N ILE A 242 11.73 -22.69 2.48
CA ILE A 242 10.67 -23.11 1.55
C ILE A 242 9.77 -24.09 2.29
N LYS A 243 8.48 -23.76 2.41
CA LYS A 243 7.49 -24.63 3.04
C LYS A 243 6.07 -24.33 2.55
N SER A 244 5.19 -25.30 2.75
CA SER A 244 3.76 -25.12 2.49
C SER A 244 3.18 -24.05 3.42
N ASP A 245 2.35 -23.18 2.89
CA ASP A 245 1.59 -22.17 3.63
C ASP A 245 0.10 -22.53 3.59
N PRO A 246 -0.47 -23.09 4.68
CA PRO A 246 -1.90 -23.43 4.74
C PRO A 246 -2.80 -22.19 4.91
N TYR A 247 -2.22 -21.05 5.29
CA TYR A 247 -2.92 -19.81 5.52
C TYR A 247 -3.08 -18.97 4.24
N ASP A 248 -2.17 -19.09 3.28
CA ASP A 248 -2.31 -18.36 2.02
C ASP A 248 -3.56 -18.82 1.23
N PRO A 249 -4.37 -17.88 0.69
CA PRO A 249 -5.58 -18.20 -0.07
C PRO A 249 -5.30 -18.77 -1.47
N LYS A 250 -4.02 -18.89 -1.87
CA LYS A 250 -3.57 -19.37 -3.18
C LYS A 250 -4.16 -18.53 -4.32
N THR A 251 -4.05 -17.21 -4.19
CA THR A 251 -4.67 -16.23 -5.10
C THR A 251 -4.37 -16.59 -6.56
N PRO A 252 -5.36 -17.02 -7.35
CA PRO A 252 -5.10 -17.48 -8.70
C PRO A 252 -4.88 -16.31 -9.66
N TRP A 253 -4.09 -16.55 -10.70
CA TRP A 253 -3.96 -15.67 -11.86
C TRP A 253 -3.81 -16.49 -13.14
N SER A 254 -4.24 -15.93 -14.26
CA SER A 254 -4.14 -16.59 -15.56
C SER A 254 -4.18 -15.57 -16.70
N PHE A 255 -3.62 -15.95 -17.84
CA PHE A 255 -3.77 -15.23 -19.10
C PHE A 255 -3.77 -16.20 -20.27
N GLN A 256 -4.26 -15.74 -21.42
CA GLN A 256 -4.29 -16.50 -22.66
C GLN A 256 -3.91 -15.58 -23.82
N VAL A 257 -3.31 -16.15 -24.86
CA VAL A 257 -3.03 -15.49 -26.14
C VAL A 257 -3.25 -16.47 -27.28
N LYS A 258 -3.89 -16.03 -28.37
CA LYS A 258 -3.95 -16.82 -29.61
C LYS A 258 -2.60 -16.83 -30.30
N LYS A 259 -2.18 -18.00 -30.80
CA LYS A 259 -0.89 -18.18 -31.47
C LYS A 259 -0.79 -17.35 -32.75
N GLN A 260 -1.87 -17.30 -33.53
CA GLN A 260 -1.98 -16.45 -34.71
C GLN A 260 -2.94 -15.28 -34.42
N GLN A 261 -2.51 -14.07 -34.72
CA GLN A 261 -3.27 -12.84 -34.52
C GLN A 261 -3.71 -12.23 -35.85
N ILE A 262 -2.84 -12.27 -36.86
CA ILE A 262 -3.08 -11.82 -38.22
C ILE A 262 -2.45 -12.84 -39.17
N ASP A 263 -3.18 -13.20 -40.22
CA ASP A 263 -2.63 -14.00 -41.32
C ASP A 263 -1.78 -13.12 -42.24
N ALA A 264 -0.52 -12.92 -41.84
CA ALA A 264 0.39 -12.01 -42.52
C ALA A 264 0.72 -12.44 -43.95
N ALA A 265 0.55 -13.73 -44.30
CA ALA A 265 0.78 -14.26 -45.64
C ALA A 265 -0.22 -13.74 -46.69
N LYS A 266 -1.37 -13.20 -46.25
CA LYS A 266 -2.42 -12.65 -47.13
C LYS A 266 -2.31 -11.15 -47.35
N LEU A 267 -1.28 -10.49 -46.84
CA LEU A 267 -1.15 -9.04 -46.86
C LEU A 267 -0.13 -8.57 -47.88
N ASP A 268 -0.49 -7.51 -48.62
CA ASP A 268 0.47 -6.79 -49.46
C ASP A 268 1.28 -5.82 -48.60
N PHE A 269 2.52 -6.19 -48.29
CA PHE A 269 3.43 -5.37 -47.48
C PHE A 269 3.91 -4.10 -48.19
N ALA A 270 3.83 -4.02 -49.52
CA ALA A 270 4.21 -2.81 -50.25
C ALA A 270 3.16 -1.70 -50.16
N HIS A 271 1.90 -2.05 -49.94
CA HIS A 271 0.76 -1.11 -49.91
C HIS A 271 -0.09 -1.26 -48.63
N ALA A 272 0.56 -1.10 -47.48
CA ALA A 272 -0.04 -1.22 -46.15
C ALA A 272 -1.24 -0.29 -45.92
N ASP A 273 -1.28 0.90 -46.52
CA ASP A 273 -2.40 1.84 -46.36
C ASP A 273 -3.75 1.25 -46.78
N SER A 274 -3.75 0.34 -47.75
CA SER A 274 -4.98 -0.31 -48.25
C SER A 274 -5.67 -1.20 -47.21
N TRP A 275 -4.92 -1.72 -46.22
CA TRP A 275 -5.43 -2.72 -45.29
C TRP A 275 -5.13 -2.43 -43.81
N TRP A 276 -4.18 -1.55 -43.48
CA TRP A 276 -3.72 -1.35 -42.10
C TRP A 276 -4.86 -0.90 -41.16
N ALA A 277 -5.76 -0.08 -41.67
CA ALA A 277 -6.92 0.37 -40.91
C ALA A 277 -7.95 -0.75 -40.69
N SER A 278 -8.19 -1.61 -41.69
CA SER A 278 -9.25 -2.63 -41.68
C SER A 278 -8.83 -3.95 -41.02
N VAL A 279 -7.59 -4.40 -41.25
CA VAL A 279 -7.06 -5.64 -40.65
C VAL A 279 -6.82 -5.41 -39.17
N LYS A 280 -7.44 -6.22 -38.31
CA LYS A 280 -7.25 -6.18 -36.85
C LYS A 280 -6.66 -7.51 -36.39
N GLU A 281 -5.91 -7.47 -35.28
CA GLU A 281 -5.64 -8.70 -34.55
C GLU A 281 -6.96 -9.36 -34.15
N VAL A 282 -7.00 -10.69 -34.25
CA VAL A 282 -8.18 -11.50 -33.89
C VAL A 282 -8.65 -11.25 -32.45
N GLU A 283 -7.77 -10.80 -31.57
CA GLU A 283 -8.10 -10.42 -30.20
C GLU A 283 -7.42 -9.10 -29.78
N GLN A 284 -8.09 -8.36 -28.90
CA GLN A 284 -7.60 -7.09 -28.35
C GLN A 284 -7.41 -7.24 -26.84
N THR A 285 -6.64 -8.25 -26.43
CA THR A 285 -6.40 -8.57 -25.03
C THR A 285 -5.36 -7.64 -24.40
N THR A 286 -5.31 -7.64 -23.07
CA THR A 286 -4.25 -6.96 -22.32
C THR A 286 -2.86 -7.52 -22.65
N VAL A 287 -2.74 -8.82 -22.99
CA VAL A 287 -1.46 -9.43 -23.41
C VAL A 287 -0.96 -8.74 -24.69
N ILE A 288 -1.81 -8.64 -25.72
CA ILE A 288 -1.46 -7.97 -27.00
C ILE A 288 -1.08 -6.51 -26.76
N SER A 289 -1.84 -5.81 -25.92
CA SER A 289 -1.56 -4.42 -25.57
C SER A 289 -0.20 -4.26 -24.86
N ASN A 290 0.13 -5.17 -23.95
CA ASN A 290 1.38 -5.15 -23.20
C ASN A 290 2.58 -5.49 -24.10
N ILE A 291 2.46 -6.46 -25.00
CA ILE A 291 3.50 -6.78 -25.99
C ILE A 291 3.81 -5.54 -26.84
N LYS A 292 2.79 -4.85 -27.37
CA LYS A 292 2.99 -3.62 -28.16
C LYS A 292 3.66 -2.52 -27.35
N ALA A 293 3.22 -2.30 -26.10
CA ALA A 293 3.82 -1.29 -25.23
C ALA A 293 5.29 -1.61 -24.93
N TRP A 294 5.60 -2.88 -24.68
CA TRP A 294 6.95 -3.35 -24.45
C TRP A 294 7.84 -3.16 -25.69
N LEU A 295 7.38 -3.53 -26.88
CA LEU A 295 8.10 -3.30 -28.14
C LEU A 295 8.39 -1.82 -28.37
N LYS A 296 7.40 -0.94 -28.13
CA LYS A 296 7.58 0.52 -28.23
C LYS A 296 8.65 1.05 -27.28
N ALA A 297 8.73 0.51 -26.06
CA ALA A 297 9.77 0.85 -25.10
C ALA A 297 11.15 0.25 -25.44
N ASN A 298 11.21 -0.75 -26.33
CA ASN A 298 12.43 -1.50 -26.67
C ASN A 298 12.74 -1.40 -28.18
N GLY A 299 12.84 -0.18 -28.70
CA GLY A 299 13.34 0.10 -30.05
C GLY A 299 12.29 0.48 -31.10
N TYR A 300 10.99 0.45 -30.77
CA TYR A 300 9.91 0.80 -31.70
C TYR A 300 9.09 2.02 -31.24
N ALA A 301 9.72 2.96 -30.56
CA ALA A 301 9.06 4.18 -30.07
C ALA A 301 8.43 4.97 -31.23
N GLY A 302 7.18 5.43 -31.04
CA GLY A 302 6.45 6.20 -32.05
C GLY A 302 5.99 5.41 -33.28
N LYS A 303 6.27 4.10 -33.37
CA LYS A 303 5.85 3.26 -34.50
C LYS A 303 4.43 2.73 -34.33
N ASP A 304 3.74 2.56 -35.46
CA ASP A 304 2.48 1.83 -35.54
C ASP A 304 2.74 0.34 -35.68
N LEU A 305 2.21 -0.44 -34.74
CA LEU A 305 2.49 -1.87 -34.61
C LEU A 305 1.20 -2.69 -34.62
N LYS A 306 1.25 -3.85 -35.29
CA LYS A 306 0.28 -4.93 -35.13
C LYS A 306 0.97 -6.23 -34.76
N ILE A 307 0.39 -7.01 -33.87
CA ILE A 307 0.94 -8.34 -33.56
C ILE A 307 0.41 -9.32 -34.61
N ALA A 308 1.32 -10.05 -35.26
CA ALA A 308 0.97 -11.04 -36.28
C ALA A 308 0.83 -12.44 -35.66
N ALA A 309 1.74 -12.83 -34.76
CA ALA A 309 1.69 -14.10 -34.07
C ALA A 309 2.45 -14.09 -32.73
N VAL A 310 2.06 -14.99 -31.83
CA VAL A 310 2.81 -15.40 -30.64
C VAL A 310 2.90 -16.94 -30.68
N PRO A 311 3.76 -17.51 -31.55
CA PRO A 311 3.72 -18.94 -31.87
C PRO A 311 4.02 -19.84 -30.67
N ASP A 312 4.93 -19.39 -29.81
CA ASP A 312 5.37 -20.12 -28.62
C ASP A 312 5.59 -19.19 -27.42
N LEU A 313 5.34 -19.77 -26.26
CA LEU A 313 5.65 -19.24 -24.95
C LEU A 313 5.85 -20.44 -24.02
N SER A 314 7.02 -20.52 -23.40
CA SER A 314 7.34 -21.51 -22.37
C SER A 314 7.89 -20.84 -21.13
N LEU A 315 7.64 -21.47 -19.98
CA LEU A 315 8.16 -21.08 -18.68
C LEU A 315 8.71 -22.34 -18.00
N HIS A 316 9.95 -22.31 -17.55
CA HIS A 316 10.68 -23.49 -17.08
C HIS A 316 11.76 -23.13 -16.04
N GLY A 317 12.60 -24.10 -15.67
CA GLY A 317 13.60 -23.93 -14.62
C GLY A 317 12.94 -23.76 -13.25
N VAL A 318 12.14 -24.76 -12.85
CA VAL A 318 11.36 -24.72 -11.61
C VAL A 318 12.28 -24.83 -10.40
N THR A 319 12.24 -23.83 -9.52
CA THR A 319 12.99 -23.80 -8.26
C THR A 319 12.43 -24.84 -7.28
N SER A 320 13.17 -25.14 -6.20
CA SER A 320 12.65 -26.00 -5.13
C SER A 320 11.39 -25.42 -4.44
N GLY A 321 11.16 -24.11 -4.55
CA GLY A 321 9.94 -23.42 -4.13
C GLY A 321 8.77 -23.50 -5.11
N GLY A 322 8.98 -24.09 -6.30
CA GLY A 322 7.96 -24.29 -7.34
C GLY A 322 7.85 -23.14 -8.33
N ARG A 323 8.72 -22.13 -8.26
CA ARG A 323 8.67 -20.96 -9.14
C ARG A 323 9.50 -21.17 -10.40
N VAL A 324 9.02 -20.72 -11.55
CA VAL A 324 9.81 -20.72 -12.79
C VAL A 324 10.89 -19.65 -12.73
N SER A 325 12.11 -19.97 -13.15
CA SER A 325 13.24 -19.03 -13.21
C SER A 325 13.56 -18.60 -14.64
N LYS A 326 13.12 -19.37 -15.64
CA LYS A 326 13.43 -19.19 -17.05
C LYS A 326 12.17 -19.18 -17.92
N GLY A 327 12.30 -18.65 -19.13
CA GLY A 327 11.27 -18.77 -20.15
C GLY A 327 11.75 -18.38 -21.53
N SER A 328 10.99 -18.83 -22.53
CA SER A 328 11.19 -18.53 -23.95
C SER A 328 9.88 -18.01 -24.55
N MET A 329 9.99 -17.15 -25.56
CA MET A 329 8.83 -16.59 -26.26
C MET A 329 9.25 -16.11 -27.64
N THR A 330 8.41 -16.39 -28.64
CA THR A 330 8.52 -15.79 -29.97
C THR A 330 7.35 -14.84 -30.22
N ILE A 331 7.66 -13.67 -30.76
CA ILE A 331 6.65 -12.68 -31.19
C ILE A 331 6.95 -12.30 -32.63
N GLU A 332 5.94 -12.42 -33.48
CA GLU A 332 5.96 -11.88 -34.84
C GLU A 332 5.03 -10.68 -34.92
N PHE A 333 5.51 -9.57 -35.48
CA PHE A 333 4.78 -8.31 -35.48
C PHE A 333 5.09 -7.47 -36.72
N LEU A 334 4.11 -6.71 -37.15
CA LEU A 334 4.19 -5.81 -38.30
C LEU A 334 4.49 -4.40 -37.80
N VAL A 335 5.42 -3.72 -38.47
CA VAL A 335 5.75 -2.30 -38.27
C VAL A 335 5.31 -1.54 -39.50
N LYS A 336 4.50 -0.49 -39.34
CA LYS A 336 4.17 0.41 -40.45
C LYS A 336 5.30 1.41 -40.69
N GLU A 337 5.74 1.51 -41.94
CA GLU A 337 6.76 2.43 -42.40
C GLU A 337 6.23 3.19 -43.62
N ALA A 338 5.65 4.38 -43.37
CA ALA A 338 4.88 5.12 -44.39
C ALA A 338 3.75 4.24 -44.99
N ASP A 339 3.76 4.03 -46.30
CA ASP A 339 2.81 3.21 -47.04
C ASP A 339 3.13 1.71 -46.99
N LYS A 340 4.26 1.30 -46.41
CA LYS A 340 4.71 -0.10 -46.33
C LYS A 340 4.52 -0.70 -44.95
N ALA A 341 4.52 -2.03 -44.89
CA ALA A 341 4.60 -2.79 -43.65
C ALA A 341 5.80 -3.74 -43.68
N VAL A 342 6.49 -3.89 -42.56
CA VAL A 342 7.61 -4.83 -42.42
C VAL A 342 7.27 -5.84 -41.33
N LEU A 343 7.31 -7.13 -41.67
CA LEU A 343 7.21 -8.21 -40.69
C LEU A 343 8.54 -8.37 -39.96
N LYS A 344 8.48 -8.34 -38.64
CA LYS A 344 9.61 -8.54 -37.72
C LYS A 344 9.34 -9.73 -36.82
N ARG A 345 10.42 -10.38 -36.41
CA ARG A 345 10.39 -11.52 -35.49
C ARG A 345 11.34 -11.25 -34.33
N LEU A 346 10.83 -11.41 -33.12
CA LEU A 346 11.59 -11.34 -31.88
C LEU A 346 11.59 -12.73 -31.24
N GLU A 347 12.77 -13.30 -31.06
CA GLU A 347 12.96 -14.57 -30.35
C GLU A 347 13.66 -14.32 -29.01
N ILE A 348 13.04 -14.80 -27.94
CA ILE A 348 13.60 -14.79 -26.59
C ILE A 348 13.81 -16.25 -26.21
N LYS A 349 15.08 -16.66 -26.01
CA LYS A 349 15.46 -18.03 -25.72
C LYS A 349 16.11 -18.11 -24.34
N ASP A 350 15.59 -19.00 -23.49
CA ASP A 350 16.10 -19.32 -22.15
C ASP A 350 16.46 -18.08 -21.29
N ALA A 351 15.65 -17.02 -21.43
CA ALA A 351 15.86 -15.80 -20.67
C ALA A 351 15.34 -15.96 -19.25
N ALA A 352 15.74 -15.04 -18.35
CA ALA A 352 15.13 -14.96 -17.02
C ALA A 352 13.60 -14.78 -17.15
N ALA A 353 12.83 -15.49 -16.33
CA ALA A 353 11.37 -15.40 -16.34
C ALA A 353 10.86 -13.96 -16.09
N SER A 354 11.67 -13.11 -15.44
CA SER A 354 11.39 -11.67 -15.31
C SER A 354 11.31 -10.94 -16.65
N LYS A 355 12.07 -11.34 -17.66
CA LYS A 355 11.99 -10.79 -19.03
C LYS A 355 10.63 -11.11 -19.66
N ILE A 356 10.20 -12.37 -19.59
CA ILE A 356 8.89 -12.79 -20.09
C ILE A 356 7.76 -12.07 -19.34
N ARG A 357 7.84 -12.02 -18.01
CA ARG A 357 6.89 -11.29 -17.17
C ARG A 357 6.82 -9.79 -17.53
N SER A 358 7.94 -9.17 -17.91
CA SER A 358 7.94 -7.76 -18.34
C SER A 358 7.18 -7.51 -19.64
N ILE A 359 7.10 -8.53 -20.52
CA ILE A 359 6.38 -8.47 -21.80
C ILE A 359 4.89 -8.76 -21.59
N ILE A 360 4.57 -9.82 -20.85
CA ILE A 360 3.19 -10.21 -20.55
C ILE A 360 2.50 -9.19 -19.64
N GLY A 361 3.25 -8.60 -18.71
CA GLY A 361 2.77 -7.61 -17.76
C GLY A 361 2.53 -8.16 -16.35
N LEU A 362 2.95 -7.35 -15.37
CA LEU A 362 2.94 -7.66 -13.93
C LEU A 362 1.54 -7.97 -13.37
N ASN A 363 0.50 -7.36 -13.95
CA ASN A 363 -0.90 -7.54 -13.53
C ASN A 363 -1.50 -8.88 -13.99
N LEU A 364 -0.97 -9.47 -15.06
CA LEU A 364 -1.45 -10.75 -15.61
C LEU A 364 -0.66 -11.91 -15.04
N MET A 365 0.68 -11.82 -15.07
CA MET A 365 1.57 -12.77 -14.42
C MET A 365 2.01 -12.19 -13.07
N LYS A 366 1.25 -12.50 -12.02
CA LYS A 366 1.39 -11.87 -10.69
C LYS A 366 2.52 -12.46 -9.84
N SER A 367 2.97 -13.66 -10.15
CA SER A 367 4.09 -14.33 -9.50
C SER A 367 4.80 -15.24 -10.52
N TYR A 368 5.90 -15.84 -10.09
CA TYR A 368 6.59 -16.90 -10.84
C TYR A 368 6.10 -18.30 -10.47
N LEU A 369 5.10 -18.44 -9.59
CA LEU A 369 4.52 -19.73 -9.25
C LEU A 369 3.48 -20.09 -10.30
N VAL A 370 3.93 -20.82 -11.32
CA VAL A 370 3.16 -21.26 -12.47
C VAL A 370 2.64 -22.67 -12.20
N ASN A 371 1.33 -22.86 -12.34
CA ASN A 371 0.69 -24.16 -12.19
C ASN A 371 0.64 -24.90 -13.52
N GLU A 372 0.34 -24.18 -14.62
CA GLU A 372 0.14 -24.78 -15.93
C GLU A 372 0.54 -23.82 -17.05
N VAL A 373 1.19 -24.36 -18.08
CA VAL A 373 1.37 -23.74 -19.40
C VAL A 373 0.79 -24.72 -20.42
N ASN A 374 -0.37 -24.39 -20.98
CA ASN A 374 -1.03 -25.21 -21.98
C ASN A 374 -0.90 -24.54 -23.35
N THR A 375 -0.19 -25.22 -24.25
CA THR A 375 0.10 -24.78 -25.62
C THR A 375 -0.70 -25.57 -26.67
N GLN A 376 -1.72 -26.34 -26.27
CA GLN A 376 -2.51 -27.15 -27.20
C GLN A 376 -3.46 -26.28 -28.03
N GLY A 377 -3.64 -26.65 -29.30
CA GLY A 377 -4.49 -25.92 -30.24
C GLY A 377 -3.96 -24.54 -30.64
N ASP A 378 -4.87 -23.62 -30.94
CA ASP A 378 -4.57 -22.30 -31.52
C ASP A 378 -4.25 -21.22 -30.48
N SER A 379 -4.15 -21.59 -29.20
CA SER A 379 -3.93 -20.66 -28.09
C SER A 379 -2.90 -21.19 -27.12
N ILE A 380 -2.26 -20.27 -26.42
CA ILE A 380 -1.39 -20.56 -25.28
C ILE A 380 -2.08 -19.97 -24.05
N SER A 381 -2.35 -20.81 -23.06
CA SER A 381 -2.91 -20.40 -21.78
C SER A 381 -1.93 -20.70 -20.66
N VAL A 382 -1.78 -19.76 -19.73
CA VAL A 382 -0.89 -19.87 -18.59
C VAL A 382 -1.68 -19.57 -17.33
N SER A 383 -1.54 -20.41 -16.31
CA SER A 383 -2.15 -20.21 -15.01
C SER A 383 -1.14 -20.40 -13.88
N GLY A 384 -1.38 -19.72 -12.77
CA GLY A 384 -0.54 -19.79 -11.58
C GLY A 384 -1.25 -19.27 -10.35
N ALA A 385 -0.49 -19.13 -9.26
CA ALA A 385 -1.01 -18.66 -7.98
C ALA A 385 -0.04 -17.71 -7.27
N GLY A 386 -0.56 -16.95 -6.31
CA GLY A 386 0.21 -15.99 -5.54
C GLY A 386 0.32 -14.61 -6.21
N TYR A 387 0.88 -13.67 -5.48
CA TYR A 387 1.10 -12.29 -5.91
C TYR A 387 2.34 -11.75 -5.18
N GLY A 388 3.41 -11.51 -5.95
CA GLY A 388 4.71 -11.08 -5.45
C GLY A 388 5.76 -12.20 -5.48
N HIS A 389 6.89 -11.97 -4.81
CA HIS A 389 8.03 -12.90 -4.83
C HIS A 389 7.82 -14.15 -3.96
N GLY A 390 6.97 -14.06 -2.92
CA GLY A 390 6.63 -15.20 -2.05
C GLY A 390 7.70 -15.59 -1.03
N ILE A 391 8.65 -14.70 -0.77
CA ILE A 391 9.72 -14.88 0.23
C ILE A 391 9.29 -14.18 1.53
N GLY A 392 9.48 -14.83 2.67
CA GLY A 392 9.12 -14.29 3.98
C GLY A 392 7.59 -14.21 4.19
N LEU A 393 7.13 -13.13 4.82
CA LEU A 393 5.74 -12.96 5.25
C LEU A 393 4.78 -12.89 4.05
N SER A 394 3.80 -13.80 3.98
CA SER A 394 2.62 -13.63 3.12
C SER A 394 1.60 -12.76 3.84
N GLN A 395 1.22 -11.62 3.25
CA GLN A 395 0.25 -10.70 3.86
C GLN A 395 -1.13 -11.34 4.00
N TYR A 396 -1.62 -12.00 2.94
CA TYR A 396 -2.89 -12.71 3.00
C TYR A 396 -2.83 -13.96 3.89
N GLY A 397 -1.67 -14.63 3.97
CA GLY A 397 -1.47 -15.73 4.89
C GLY A 397 -1.50 -15.27 6.35
N ALA A 398 -0.76 -14.20 6.69
CA ALA A 398 -0.82 -13.57 8.02
C ALA A 398 -2.24 -13.12 8.39
N LYS A 399 -2.98 -12.53 7.44
CA LYS A 399 -4.40 -12.19 7.63
C LYS A 399 -5.22 -13.42 8.01
N LYS A 400 -5.15 -14.50 7.24
CA LYS A 400 -5.97 -15.70 7.49
C LYS A 400 -5.56 -16.42 8.78
N ALA A 401 -4.25 -16.48 9.08
CA ALA A 401 -3.75 -17.02 10.34
C ALA A 401 -4.31 -16.23 11.53
N ALA A 402 -4.26 -14.89 11.46
CA ALA A 402 -4.81 -14.02 12.48
C ALA A 402 -6.33 -14.18 12.63
N GLU A 403 -7.08 -14.31 11.52
CA GLU A 403 -8.52 -14.61 11.52
C GLU A 403 -8.85 -15.98 12.12
N GLN A 404 -7.88 -16.89 12.18
CA GLN A 404 -7.96 -18.20 12.84
C GLN A 404 -7.45 -18.17 14.30
N GLY A 405 -7.16 -16.98 14.84
CA GLY A 405 -6.74 -16.81 16.23
C GLY A 405 -5.24 -16.95 16.49
N VAL A 406 -4.42 -17.06 15.44
CA VAL A 406 -2.95 -17.13 15.58
C VAL A 406 -2.39 -15.75 15.94
N GLY A 407 -1.59 -15.67 17.01
CA GLY A 407 -0.96 -14.42 17.45
C GLY A 407 0.20 -13.97 16.55
N TYR A 408 0.54 -12.69 16.56
CA TYR A 408 1.58 -12.12 15.68
C TYR A 408 2.96 -12.78 15.85
N GLN A 409 3.27 -13.25 17.06
CA GLN A 409 4.54 -13.92 17.34
C GLN A 409 4.63 -15.26 16.60
N ASP A 410 3.56 -16.06 16.65
CA ASP A 410 3.49 -17.35 15.96
C ASP A 410 3.39 -17.17 14.45
N ILE A 411 2.68 -16.14 13.97
CA ILE A 411 2.67 -15.76 12.55
C ILE A 411 4.10 -15.50 12.07
N LEU A 412 4.86 -14.67 12.80
CA LEU A 412 6.24 -14.34 12.41
C LEU A 412 7.18 -15.53 12.56
N GLY A 413 7.05 -16.34 13.62
CA GLY A 413 7.79 -17.59 13.78
C GLY A 413 7.50 -18.59 12.65
N PHE A 414 6.28 -18.59 12.11
CA PHE A 414 5.95 -19.34 10.91
C PHE A 414 6.68 -18.79 9.68
N TYR A 415 6.70 -17.49 9.40
CA TYR A 415 7.31 -16.98 8.15
C TYR A 415 8.83 -16.81 8.20
N PHE A 416 9.39 -16.60 9.39
CA PHE A 416 10.82 -16.39 9.62
C PHE A 416 11.31 -17.46 10.61
N ASP A 417 11.61 -18.64 10.08
CA ASP A 417 11.94 -19.80 10.88
C ASP A 417 13.21 -19.58 11.72
N LYS A 418 13.27 -20.17 12.92
CA LYS A 418 14.43 -20.04 13.84
C LYS A 418 14.77 -18.60 14.24
N THR A 419 13.84 -17.67 14.10
CA THR A 419 14.02 -16.28 14.55
C THR A 419 13.39 -16.03 15.91
N SER A 420 13.70 -14.90 16.50
CA SER A 420 13.09 -14.42 17.74
C SER A 420 12.70 -12.96 17.61
N ILE A 421 11.69 -12.53 18.37
CA ILE A 421 11.29 -11.13 18.44
C ILE A 421 11.92 -10.50 19.67
N THR A 422 12.74 -9.47 19.50
CA THR A 422 13.39 -8.74 20.59
C THR A 422 13.12 -7.25 20.46
N THR A 423 13.31 -6.50 21.55
CA THR A 423 13.22 -5.04 21.52
C THR A 423 14.60 -4.45 21.23
N ALA A 424 14.73 -3.72 20.11
CA ALA A 424 16.01 -3.14 19.67
C ALA A 424 16.25 -1.72 20.20
N TYR A 425 15.19 -0.96 20.45
CA TYR A 425 15.22 0.41 20.94
C TYR A 425 13.94 0.73 21.72
N GLN A 426 13.93 1.86 22.43
CA GLN A 426 12.76 2.37 23.16
C GLN A 426 12.46 3.79 22.69
N VAL A 427 11.18 4.17 22.61
CA VAL A 427 10.80 5.58 22.41
C VAL A 427 10.64 6.23 23.79
N PRO A 428 11.33 7.35 24.09
CA PRO A 428 11.17 8.05 25.36
C PRO A 428 9.71 8.46 25.60
N ALA A 429 9.21 8.26 26.82
CA ALA A 429 7.81 8.56 27.19
C ALA A 429 7.41 10.05 27.07
N VAL A 430 8.37 10.94 26.82
CA VAL A 430 8.17 12.40 26.75
C VAL A 430 7.65 12.87 25.38
N ASP A 431 7.76 12.02 24.34
CA ASP A 431 7.27 12.30 22.97
C ASP A 431 5.86 11.73 22.71
N ALA A 432 5.22 11.17 23.74
CA ALA A 432 3.91 10.51 23.65
C ALA A 432 2.71 11.48 23.75
N GLU A 433 2.85 12.74 23.33
CA GLU A 433 1.66 13.47 22.87
C GLU A 433 1.18 12.74 21.60
N THR A 434 0.05 12.04 21.69
CA THR A 434 -0.56 11.37 20.53
C THR A 434 -0.87 12.42 19.47
N LYS A 435 0.04 12.59 18.49
CA LYS A 435 -0.17 13.42 17.31
C LYS A 435 -1.52 13.00 16.71
N PRO A 436 -2.50 13.90 16.56
CA PRO A 436 -3.84 13.54 16.14
C PRO A 436 -3.80 12.99 14.71
N ASP A 437 -4.58 11.93 14.42
CA ASP A 437 -4.64 11.36 13.08
C ASP A 437 -4.80 12.46 12.01
N PRO A 438 -4.07 12.36 10.88
CA PRO A 438 -4.14 13.36 9.83
C PRO A 438 -5.57 13.52 9.30
N ALA A 439 -5.90 14.74 8.86
CA ALA A 439 -7.14 14.98 8.15
C ALA A 439 -7.26 14.03 6.94
N PRO A 440 -8.47 13.60 6.53
CA PRO A 440 -8.64 12.65 5.43
C PRO A 440 -8.00 13.17 4.14
N VAL A 441 -6.87 12.59 3.75
CA VAL A 441 -6.22 12.83 2.45
C VAL A 441 -6.82 11.86 1.42
N ALA A 442 -6.90 12.27 0.15
CA ALA A 442 -7.33 11.37 -0.91
C ALA A 442 -6.52 10.05 -0.84
N PRO A 443 -7.15 8.88 -1.02
CA PRO A 443 -6.46 7.60 -0.93
C PRO A 443 -5.29 7.60 -1.91
N ALA A 444 -4.15 7.05 -1.47
CA ALA A 444 -3.04 6.79 -2.36
C ALA A 444 -3.55 5.97 -3.57
N PRO A 445 -3.01 6.20 -4.78
CA PRO A 445 -3.20 5.24 -5.86
C PRO A 445 -2.89 3.84 -5.32
N THR A 446 -3.68 2.86 -5.74
CA THR A 446 -3.37 1.44 -5.50
C THR A 446 -1.89 1.20 -5.80
N PRO A 447 -1.10 0.60 -4.88
CA PRO A 447 0.28 0.27 -5.15
C PRO A 447 0.37 -0.49 -6.46
N VAL A 448 1.24 -0.05 -7.36
CA VAL A 448 1.41 -0.66 -8.69
C VAL A 448 2.19 -1.98 -8.64
N GLU A 449 2.70 -2.51 -7.54
CA GLU A 449 3.61 -3.69 -7.49
C GLU A 449 4.81 -3.72 -8.49
N PRO A 450 5.97 -4.22 -8.04
CA PRO A 450 7.26 -3.68 -8.47
C PRO A 450 7.59 -3.99 -9.93
N ILE A 451 8.09 -2.99 -10.66
CA ILE A 451 9.10 -3.25 -11.69
C ILE A 451 10.26 -3.92 -10.95
N ALA A 452 10.71 -5.06 -11.47
CA ALA A 452 11.77 -5.89 -10.89
C ALA A 452 12.85 -5.04 -10.20
N ALA A 453 13.24 -5.42 -8.98
CA ALA A 453 14.44 -4.90 -8.35
C ALA A 453 15.56 -4.91 -9.38
N LYS A 454 16.15 -3.74 -9.65
CA LYS A 454 17.35 -3.66 -10.47
C LYS A 454 18.36 -4.63 -9.84
N PRO A 455 18.95 -5.55 -10.61
CA PRO A 455 20.02 -6.40 -10.10
C PRO A 455 21.07 -5.52 -9.42
N ALA A 456 21.68 -6.04 -8.36
CA ALA A 456 22.95 -5.49 -7.89
C ALA A 456 23.89 -5.35 -9.10
N PRO A 457 24.73 -4.29 -9.16
CA PRO A 457 25.61 -4.05 -10.29
C PRO A 457 26.42 -5.31 -10.60
N GLU A 458 26.42 -5.71 -11.88
CA GLU A 458 27.14 -6.87 -12.39
C GLU A 458 28.60 -6.82 -11.95
N ALA A 459 29.04 -7.82 -11.19
CA ALA A 459 30.45 -8.17 -11.19
C ALA A 459 30.76 -8.71 -12.60
N SER A 460 31.60 -7.98 -13.33
CA SER A 460 32.14 -8.40 -14.62
C SER A 460 32.69 -9.82 -14.53
N ASN A 461 32.11 -10.76 -15.28
CA ASN A 461 32.65 -12.11 -15.41
C ASN A 461 33.25 -12.27 -16.83
N PRO A 462 34.45 -12.85 -16.98
CA PRO A 462 35.10 -13.02 -18.27
C PRO A 462 34.47 -14.17 -19.08
N ALA A 463 34.81 -14.19 -20.37
CA ALA A 463 34.23 -15.00 -21.44
C ALA A 463 34.21 -16.54 -21.20
N PRO A 464 33.27 -17.28 -21.83
CA PRO A 464 33.07 -18.71 -21.61
C PRO A 464 34.11 -19.58 -22.33
N VAL A 465 34.63 -20.59 -21.62
CA VAL A 465 35.42 -21.69 -22.18
C VAL A 465 34.47 -22.84 -22.55
N VAL A 466 34.62 -23.32 -23.78
CA VAL A 466 33.86 -24.42 -24.40
C VAL A 466 34.38 -25.77 -23.91
N VAL A 467 33.48 -26.67 -23.49
CA VAL A 467 33.79 -28.11 -23.37
C VAL A 467 32.62 -28.91 -23.95
N THR A 468 32.94 -29.78 -24.89
CA THR A 468 32.07 -30.71 -25.63
C THR A 468 31.82 -32.02 -24.87
N PRO A 469 30.70 -32.74 -25.12
CA PRO A 469 30.39 -34.03 -24.48
C PRO A 469 30.63 -35.24 -25.41
N ALA A 470 30.79 -36.44 -24.81
CA ALA A 470 30.69 -37.77 -25.45
C ALA A 470 30.38 -38.85 -24.36
N PRO A 471 29.99 -40.11 -24.68
CA PRO A 471 28.59 -40.55 -24.78
C PRO A 471 28.20 -41.75 -23.86
N GLU A 472 26.91 -42.10 -23.89
CA GLU A 472 26.22 -43.20 -23.18
C GLU A 472 26.77 -44.62 -23.47
N THR A 473 26.64 -45.52 -22.49
CA THR A 473 26.56 -46.98 -22.70
C THR A 473 25.63 -47.67 -21.69
N GLU A 474 25.10 -48.81 -22.12
CA GLU A 474 23.97 -49.60 -21.64
C GLU A 474 24.09 -50.29 -20.27
N LYS A 475 22.90 -50.67 -19.79
CA LYS A 475 22.51 -51.46 -18.61
C LYS A 475 22.91 -52.96 -18.71
N PRO A 476 22.98 -53.67 -17.58
CA PRO A 476 22.22 -54.94 -17.50
C PRO A 476 21.42 -55.12 -16.19
N ALA A 477 20.49 -56.08 -16.25
CA ALA A 477 19.42 -56.39 -15.29
C ALA A 477 19.88 -57.08 -13.98
N PRO A 478 18.99 -57.18 -12.96
CA PRO A 478 19.12 -58.23 -11.95
C PRO A 478 17.89 -59.15 -11.80
N GLU A 479 18.21 -60.33 -11.31
CA GLU A 479 17.42 -61.54 -11.02
C GLU A 479 16.30 -61.41 -9.97
N THR A 480 15.43 -62.43 -10.02
CA THR A 480 14.24 -62.72 -9.21
C THR A 480 14.52 -63.24 -7.80
N ALA A 481 13.71 -62.83 -6.80
CA ALA A 481 13.29 -63.67 -5.66
C ALA A 481 12.01 -63.16 -4.97
N LYS A 482 11.25 -64.10 -4.38
CA LYS A 482 9.84 -64.12 -3.90
C LYS A 482 9.50 -63.28 -2.63
N PRO A 483 8.20 -63.10 -2.28
CA PRO A 483 7.68 -62.12 -1.30
C PRO A 483 7.09 -62.71 0.00
N ALA A 484 6.89 -61.85 1.02
CA ALA A 484 5.74 -61.73 1.96
C ALA A 484 6.12 -60.84 3.19
N PRO A 485 5.19 -60.31 4.04
CA PRO A 485 3.73 -60.17 3.92
C PRO A 485 3.21 -58.72 4.17
N VAL A 486 1.92 -58.53 3.89
CA VAL A 486 1.10 -57.32 4.04
C VAL A 486 0.68 -57.08 5.51
N PRO A 487 0.49 -55.81 5.93
CA PRO A 487 -0.56 -55.51 6.91
C PRO A 487 -1.59 -54.46 6.42
N ALA A 488 -2.85 -54.88 6.56
CA ALA A 488 -4.10 -54.17 6.86
C ALA A 488 -4.51 -52.88 6.11
N LYS A 489 -5.62 -53.02 5.37
CA LYS A 489 -6.47 -51.98 4.77
C LYS A 489 -7.24 -51.16 5.84
N PRO A 490 -7.24 -49.81 5.80
CA PRO A 490 -8.22 -49.00 6.52
C PRO A 490 -9.55 -48.95 5.77
N ALA A 491 -10.65 -48.94 6.54
CA ALA A 491 -12.03 -48.92 6.07
C ALA A 491 -12.38 -47.66 5.23
N PRO A 492 -13.35 -47.73 4.30
CA PRO A 492 -13.73 -46.60 3.46
C PRO A 492 -14.53 -45.55 4.26
N ALA A 493 -14.04 -44.31 4.24
CA ALA A 493 -14.77 -43.17 4.77
C ALA A 493 -15.97 -42.82 3.89
N LEU A 494 -17.12 -42.58 4.53
CA LEU A 494 -18.38 -42.15 3.94
C LEU A 494 -18.17 -40.89 3.07
N LYS A 495 -18.53 -40.97 1.78
CA LYS A 495 -18.56 -39.80 0.88
C LYS A 495 -19.58 -38.79 1.39
N LYS A 496 -19.10 -37.62 1.81
CA LYS A 496 -19.94 -36.42 2.03
C LYS A 496 -20.54 -36.00 0.68
N PRO A 497 -21.83 -35.65 0.57
CA PRO A 497 -22.44 -35.28 -0.70
C PRO A 497 -21.71 -34.10 -1.33
N ALA A 498 -21.44 -34.17 -2.64
CA ALA A 498 -20.92 -33.04 -3.39
C ALA A 498 -21.89 -31.87 -3.27
N VAL A 499 -21.40 -30.74 -2.75
CA VAL A 499 -22.17 -29.49 -2.67
C VAL A 499 -22.45 -29.07 -4.11
N VAL A 500 -23.72 -29.12 -4.51
CA VAL A 500 -24.19 -28.60 -5.80
C VAL A 500 -23.84 -27.11 -5.82
N LYS A 501 -22.89 -26.72 -6.66
CA LYS A 501 -22.44 -25.34 -6.80
C LYS A 501 -23.57 -24.52 -7.41
N ASP A 502 -24.01 -23.50 -6.69
CA ASP A 502 -24.97 -22.53 -7.24
C ASP A 502 -24.34 -21.83 -8.45
N THR A 503 -25.05 -21.80 -9.56
CA THR A 503 -24.64 -21.15 -10.82
C THR A 503 -25.43 -19.89 -11.12
N LYS A 504 -26.41 -19.53 -10.28
CA LYS A 504 -27.29 -18.39 -10.51
C LYS A 504 -26.74 -17.16 -9.79
N ALA A 505 -26.74 -16.03 -10.49
CA ALA A 505 -26.33 -14.76 -9.90
C ALA A 505 -27.43 -14.17 -8.99
N PRO A 506 -27.05 -13.47 -7.91
CA PRO A 506 -28.00 -12.72 -7.09
C PRO A 506 -28.84 -11.73 -7.90
N ILE A 507 -30.14 -11.78 -7.69
CA ILE A 507 -31.11 -10.91 -8.35
C ILE A 507 -31.35 -9.66 -7.48
N ILE A 508 -31.10 -8.48 -8.06
CA ILE A 508 -31.33 -7.18 -7.43
C ILE A 508 -32.66 -6.61 -7.93
N LYS A 509 -33.60 -6.30 -7.02
CA LYS A 509 -34.94 -5.76 -7.35
C LYS A 509 -35.34 -4.62 -6.40
N SER A 510 -36.47 -3.98 -6.72
CA SER A 510 -37.12 -2.96 -5.88
C SER A 510 -36.23 -1.75 -5.54
N ILE A 511 -35.40 -1.33 -6.50
CA ILE A 511 -34.46 -0.21 -6.32
C ILE A 511 -35.25 1.10 -6.26
N LYS A 512 -35.12 1.83 -5.15
CA LYS A 512 -35.75 3.14 -4.94
C LYS A 512 -34.81 4.08 -4.19
N THR A 513 -34.95 5.38 -4.43
CA THR A 513 -34.20 6.41 -3.70
C THR A 513 -35.15 7.35 -2.95
N THR A 514 -34.66 7.91 -1.85
CA THR A 514 -35.35 8.97 -1.09
C THR A 514 -34.34 10.04 -0.69
N LEU A 515 -34.61 11.30 -1.02
CA LEU A 515 -33.78 12.44 -0.60
C LEU A 515 -34.28 12.97 0.75
N ASP A 516 -33.44 12.90 1.78
CA ASP A 516 -33.59 13.67 3.01
C ASP A 516 -32.85 14.99 2.84
N ALA A 517 -33.59 16.04 2.45
CA ALA A 517 -33.02 17.36 2.20
C ALA A 517 -32.48 18.03 3.48
N GLN A 518 -32.98 17.67 4.66
CA GLN A 518 -32.52 18.23 5.94
C GLN A 518 -31.19 17.61 6.36
N LYS A 519 -31.08 16.27 6.27
CA LYS A 519 -29.84 15.53 6.58
C LYS A 519 -28.83 15.55 5.43
N LYS A 520 -29.22 16.11 4.28
CA LYS A 520 -28.41 16.19 3.05
C LYS A 520 -27.93 14.80 2.61
N GLN A 521 -28.85 13.84 2.59
CA GLN A 521 -28.58 12.43 2.30
C GLN A 521 -29.57 11.89 1.28
N VAL A 522 -29.09 11.07 0.35
CA VAL A 522 -29.92 10.22 -0.49
C VAL A 522 -29.83 8.80 0.05
N LYS A 523 -30.96 8.24 0.45
CA LYS A 523 -31.09 6.84 0.85
C LYS A 523 -31.49 6.02 -0.37
N LEU A 524 -30.61 5.12 -0.80
CA LEU A 524 -30.92 4.07 -1.77
C LEU A 524 -31.44 2.85 -1.00
N SER A 525 -32.57 2.27 -1.42
CA SER A 525 -33.08 1.00 -0.91
C SER A 525 -33.26 0.02 -2.08
N PHE A 526 -32.91 -1.24 -1.89
CA PHE A 526 -33.05 -2.32 -2.88
C PHE A 526 -33.10 -3.67 -2.15
N SER A 527 -33.54 -4.74 -2.81
CA SER A 527 -33.58 -6.08 -2.23
C SER A 527 -32.76 -7.07 -3.05
N THR A 528 -32.13 -8.02 -2.38
CA THR A 528 -31.52 -9.21 -2.99
C THR A 528 -32.29 -10.47 -2.60
N ASN A 529 -32.40 -11.44 -3.51
CA ASN A 529 -33.05 -12.74 -3.28
C ASN A 529 -32.23 -13.67 -2.36
N GLU A 530 -30.94 -13.43 -2.21
CA GLU A 530 -30.02 -14.27 -1.46
C GLU A 530 -28.93 -13.47 -0.72
N LYS A 531 -28.15 -14.18 0.09
CA LYS A 531 -27.00 -13.61 0.81
C LYS A 531 -25.90 -13.29 -0.17
N ALA A 532 -25.47 -12.03 -0.22
CA ALA A 532 -24.44 -11.59 -1.14
C ALA A 532 -23.56 -10.51 -0.52
N LYS A 533 -22.34 -10.40 -1.03
CA LYS A 533 -21.46 -9.24 -0.83
C LYS A 533 -21.94 -8.12 -1.73
N ILE A 534 -22.33 -7.00 -1.14
CA ILE A 534 -22.96 -5.89 -1.84
C ILE A 534 -22.02 -4.68 -1.93
N THR A 535 -21.89 -4.15 -3.14
CA THR A 535 -21.22 -2.87 -3.42
C THR A 535 -22.18 -1.93 -4.12
N VAL A 536 -22.35 -0.74 -3.56
CA VAL A 536 -23.10 0.38 -4.13
C VAL A 536 -22.14 1.52 -4.40
N TYR A 537 -22.08 1.99 -5.64
CA TYR A 537 -21.29 3.16 -6.04
C TYR A 537 -22.15 4.19 -6.77
N VAL A 538 -21.73 5.45 -6.75
CA VAL A 538 -22.40 6.54 -7.47
C VAL A 538 -21.48 7.07 -8.56
N LYS A 539 -21.98 7.18 -9.78
CA LYS A 539 -21.31 7.84 -10.90
C LYS A 539 -21.93 9.20 -11.21
N ASP A 540 -21.10 10.15 -11.58
CA ASP A 540 -21.55 11.42 -12.18
C ASP A 540 -22.00 11.24 -13.64
N SER A 541 -22.48 12.32 -14.26
CA SER A 541 -22.94 12.32 -15.66
C SER A 541 -21.84 12.01 -16.68
N LYS A 542 -20.56 12.05 -16.28
CA LYS A 542 -19.39 11.69 -17.12
C LYS A 542 -18.97 10.24 -16.91
N GLY A 543 -19.70 9.48 -16.09
CA GLY A 543 -19.41 8.07 -15.80
C GLY A 543 -18.31 7.85 -14.75
N LYS A 544 -17.78 8.92 -14.13
CA LYS A 544 -16.76 8.82 -13.08
C LYS A 544 -17.42 8.41 -11.77
N ILE A 545 -16.85 7.41 -11.09
CA ILE A 545 -17.31 7.04 -9.74
C ILE A 545 -16.87 8.12 -8.75
N ILE A 546 -17.82 8.69 -8.03
CA ILE A 546 -17.62 9.79 -7.08
C ILE A 546 -17.88 9.40 -5.63
N SER A 547 -18.49 8.23 -5.38
CA SER A 547 -18.78 7.75 -4.03
C SER A 547 -19.04 6.25 -4.00
N TYR A 548 -18.80 5.63 -2.84
CA TYR A 548 -19.21 4.25 -2.52
C TYR A 548 -20.08 4.24 -1.26
N PRO A 549 -21.40 4.47 -1.36
CA PRO A 549 -22.33 4.40 -0.23
C PRO A 549 -22.31 3.06 0.54
N LEU A 550 -21.92 1.98 -0.12
CA LEU A 550 -21.70 0.67 0.47
C LEU A 550 -20.57 -0.02 -0.32
N LYS A 551 -19.57 -0.60 0.33
CA LYS A 551 -18.48 -1.29 -0.38
C LYS A 551 -18.21 -2.64 0.23
N ASP A 552 -18.36 -3.68 -0.59
CA ASP A 552 -18.06 -5.08 -0.29
C ASP A 552 -18.66 -5.57 1.04
N ALA A 553 -19.86 -5.09 1.37
CA ALA A 553 -20.52 -5.40 2.63
C ALA A 553 -21.30 -6.72 2.51
N GLN A 554 -20.98 -7.70 3.35
CA GLN A 554 -21.74 -8.95 3.41
C GLN A 554 -23.14 -8.68 3.96
N LYS A 555 -24.18 -9.05 3.21
CA LYS A 555 -25.58 -8.82 3.57
C LYS A 555 -26.40 -10.09 3.35
N SER A 556 -27.34 -10.35 4.26
CA SER A 556 -28.35 -11.40 4.08
C SER A 556 -29.33 -11.04 2.97
N ALA A 557 -30.08 -12.04 2.49
CA ALA A 557 -31.22 -11.81 1.59
C ALA A 557 -32.21 -10.80 2.18
N GLY A 558 -32.90 -10.06 1.32
CA GLY A 558 -33.91 -9.09 1.71
C GLY A 558 -33.50 -7.63 1.47
N THR A 559 -34.25 -6.71 2.07
CA THR A 559 -34.09 -5.27 1.81
C THR A 559 -32.85 -4.70 2.47
N GLN A 560 -32.07 -3.98 1.67
CA GLN A 560 -30.84 -3.30 2.05
C GLN A 560 -30.95 -1.81 1.77
N THR A 561 -30.16 -1.03 2.49
CA THR A 561 -30.10 0.43 2.31
C THR A 561 -28.67 0.93 2.27
N ALA A 562 -28.39 1.88 1.38
CA ALA A 562 -27.12 2.58 1.29
C ALA A 562 -27.35 4.10 1.35
N ILE A 563 -26.49 4.81 2.09
CA ILE A 563 -26.64 6.26 2.32
C ILE A 563 -25.55 7.01 1.56
N TRP A 564 -25.98 7.89 0.66
CA TRP A 564 -25.10 8.80 -0.07
C TRP A 564 -25.23 10.22 0.48
N TYR A 565 -24.17 10.76 1.08
CA TYR A 565 -24.14 12.11 1.62
C TYR A 565 -23.91 13.12 0.49
N VAL A 566 -24.86 14.05 0.31
CA VAL A 566 -24.91 14.97 -0.83
C VAL A 566 -24.67 16.43 -0.47
N SER A 567 -24.14 16.73 0.72
CA SER A 567 -23.99 18.12 1.19
C SER A 567 -23.18 19.01 0.25
N LYS A 568 -22.08 18.49 -0.31
CA LYS A 568 -21.17 19.18 -1.25
C LYS A 568 -21.34 18.74 -2.71
N ILE A 569 -22.34 17.91 -3.02
CA ILE A 569 -22.55 17.36 -4.36
C ILE A 569 -23.48 18.28 -5.16
N ASN A 570 -23.12 18.70 -6.37
CA ASN A 570 -23.99 19.59 -7.15
C ASN A 570 -25.32 18.91 -7.54
N ASN A 571 -26.37 19.70 -7.79
CA ASN A 571 -27.58 19.18 -8.41
C ASN A 571 -27.23 18.68 -9.83
N GLY A 572 -27.82 17.58 -10.26
CA GLY A 572 -27.48 16.98 -11.55
C GLY A 572 -27.90 15.52 -11.68
N LYS A 573 -27.57 14.93 -12.84
CA LYS A 573 -27.83 13.51 -13.12
C LYS A 573 -26.68 12.65 -12.60
N TYR A 574 -27.05 11.57 -11.93
CA TYR A 574 -26.16 10.57 -11.34
C TYR A 574 -26.71 9.16 -11.64
N SER A 575 -25.89 8.14 -11.41
CA SER A 575 -26.36 6.75 -11.42
C SER A 575 -25.79 5.98 -10.23
N PHE A 576 -26.63 5.16 -9.60
CA PHE A 576 -26.20 4.16 -8.64
C PHE A 576 -25.89 2.87 -9.38
N GLY A 577 -24.68 2.34 -9.24
CA GLY A 577 -24.39 0.97 -9.59
C GLY A 577 -24.41 0.09 -8.35
N ILE A 578 -25.13 -1.03 -8.43
CA ILE A 578 -25.26 -2.03 -7.38
C ILE A 578 -24.67 -3.32 -7.91
N ILE A 579 -23.75 -3.93 -7.16
CA ILE A 579 -23.15 -5.23 -7.45
C ILE A 579 -23.44 -6.13 -6.25
N ALA A 580 -23.93 -7.34 -6.52
CA ALA A 580 -24.14 -8.39 -5.54
C ALA A 580 -23.37 -9.64 -5.97
N VAL A 581 -22.51 -10.16 -5.10
CA VAL A 581 -21.72 -11.38 -5.35
C VAL A 581 -22.04 -12.40 -4.28
N ASP A 582 -22.56 -13.57 -4.65
CA ASP A 582 -22.87 -14.64 -3.69
C ASP A 582 -21.61 -15.36 -3.18
N GLY A 583 -21.81 -16.38 -2.34
CA GLY A 583 -20.72 -17.24 -1.85
C GLY A 583 -20.07 -18.15 -2.91
N SER A 584 -20.72 -18.32 -4.05
CA SER A 584 -20.25 -19.11 -5.21
C SER A 584 -19.55 -18.25 -6.27
N ASN A 585 -19.43 -16.94 -6.03
CA ASN A 585 -18.92 -15.89 -6.91
C ASN A 585 -19.78 -15.57 -8.14
N ASN A 586 -21.06 -15.94 -8.15
CA ASN A 586 -21.97 -15.45 -9.20
C ASN A 586 -22.28 -13.98 -8.95
N ARG A 587 -22.27 -13.17 -10.01
CA ARG A 587 -22.33 -11.71 -9.93
C ARG A 587 -23.59 -11.16 -10.56
N GLY A 588 -24.45 -10.59 -9.72
CA GLY A 588 -25.57 -9.75 -10.13
C GLY A 588 -25.18 -8.28 -10.16
N SER A 589 -25.69 -7.53 -11.14
CA SER A 589 -25.53 -6.07 -11.14
C SER A 589 -26.78 -5.34 -11.62
N ALA A 590 -27.03 -4.16 -11.07
CA ALA A 590 -28.08 -3.27 -11.50
C ALA A 590 -27.59 -1.82 -11.54
N VAL A 591 -28.13 -1.01 -12.44
CA VAL A 591 -27.88 0.43 -12.52
C VAL A 591 -29.18 1.17 -12.36
N PHE A 592 -29.19 2.19 -11.50
CA PHE A 592 -30.36 3.03 -11.25
C PHE A 592 -30.01 4.49 -11.46
N ASN A 593 -30.61 5.11 -12.47
CA ASN A 593 -30.41 6.52 -12.78
C ASN A 593 -31.16 7.40 -11.78
N TYR A 594 -30.50 8.45 -11.28
CA TYR A 594 -31.04 9.33 -10.26
C TYR A 594 -30.65 10.79 -10.54
N THR A 595 -31.65 11.68 -10.58
CA THR A 595 -31.41 13.12 -10.65
C THR A 595 -31.45 13.71 -9.25
N LEU A 596 -30.31 14.21 -8.78
CA LEU A 596 -30.23 14.94 -7.53
C LEU A 596 -30.75 16.36 -7.76
N SER A 597 -31.91 16.66 -7.20
CA SER A 597 -32.47 18.01 -7.14
C SER A 597 -32.65 18.41 -5.69
N LYS A 598 -31.63 19.05 -5.12
CA LYS A 598 -31.76 19.69 -3.81
C LYS A 598 -32.55 20.99 -4.00
N PRO A 599 -33.51 21.30 -3.11
CA PRO A 599 -34.21 22.58 -3.14
C PRO A 599 -33.21 23.73 -3.17
N ALA A 600 -33.41 24.69 -4.09
CA ALA A 600 -32.64 25.94 -4.06
C ALA A 600 -32.77 26.56 -2.67
N ALA A 601 -31.67 27.09 -2.13
CA ALA A 601 -31.71 27.80 -0.86
C ALA A 601 -32.67 28.99 -1.02
N LYS A 602 -33.84 28.93 -0.38
CA LYS A 602 -34.78 30.06 -0.35
C LYS A 602 -34.04 31.27 0.24
N LYS A 603 -33.97 32.37 -0.52
CA LYS A 603 -33.71 33.71 0.05
C LYS A 603 -34.70 33.90 1.21
N ALA A 604 -34.17 34.24 2.37
CA ALA A 604 -34.95 34.27 3.60
C ALA A 604 -35.98 35.40 3.59
N ALA A 605 -37.26 35.02 3.65
CA ALA A 605 -38.35 35.81 4.23
C ALA A 605 -38.70 35.21 5.61
N PRO A 606 -39.25 35.98 6.55
CA PRO A 606 -39.16 35.70 7.98
C PRO A 606 -39.91 34.43 8.40
N LYS A 607 -39.33 33.70 9.35
CA LYS A 607 -39.73 32.35 9.75
C LYS A 607 -40.56 32.40 11.05
N PRO A 608 -41.67 31.65 11.18
CA PRO A 608 -42.35 31.50 12.47
C PRO A 608 -41.49 30.70 13.46
N ALA A 609 -41.53 31.12 14.72
CA ALA A 609 -40.61 30.71 15.78
C ALA A 609 -40.86 29.29 16.32
N VAL A 610 -39.81 28.46 16.36
CA VAL A 610 -39.75 27.32 17.29
C VAL A 610 -39.46 27.89 18.67
N LYS A 611 -40.36 27.68 19.63
CA LYS A 611 -40.22 28.17 21.02
C LYS A 611 -38.97 27.54 21.65
N LYS A 612 -37.91 28.36 21.76
CA LYS A 612 -36.66 27.99 22.44
C LYS A 612 -36.84 28.17 23.95
N LYS A 613 -36.32 27.24 24.75
CA LYS A 613 -36.32 27.39 26.20
C LYS A 613 -35.44 28.57 26.58
N THR A 614 -35.97 29.53 27.33
CA THR A 614 -35.24 30.75 27.72
C THR A 614 -35.25 30.94 29.23
N GLY A 615 -34.21 31.56 29.77
CA GLY A 615 -34.11 31.91 31.19
C GLY A 615 -33.47 33.28 31.39
N ASN A 616 -33.71 33.92 32.53
CA ASN A 616 -33.27 35.28 32.84
C ASN A 616 -32.08 35.29 33.79
N VAL A 617 -31.04 36.04 33.42
CA VAL A 617 -29.83 36.19 34.23
C VAL A 617 -30.08 37.12 35.41
N THR A 618 -29.86 36.64 36.63
CA THR A 618 -30.10 37.39 37.87
C THR A 618 -28.85 38.07 38.43
N ALA A 619 -27.65 37.65 38.01
CA ALA A 619 -26.38 38.22 38.46
C ALA A 619 -25.99 39.48 37.67
N THR A 620 -25.38 40.47 38.35
CA THR A 620 -24.91 41.75 37.75
C THR A 620 -24.05 41.52 36.50
N THR A 621 -23.11 40.58 36.58
CA THR A 621 -22.36 40.05 35.44
C THR A 621 -22.16 38.54 35.64
N LEU A 622 -22.56 37.74 34.67
CA LEU A 622 -22.46 36.28 34.67
C LEU A 622 -21.48 35.81 33.59
N ASN A 623 -20.42 35.13 34.00
CA ASN A 623 -19.40 34.62 33.08
C ASN A 623 -19.91 33.37 32.35
N ILE A 624 -19.83 33.40 31.02
CA ILE A 624 -19.99 32.25 30.13
C ILE A 624 -18.63 31.56 30.04
N ARG A 625 -18.56 30.29 30.41
CA ARG A 625 -17.33 29.51 30.45
C ARG A 625 -17.29 28.44 29.37
N SER A 626 -16.09 28.07 28.92
CA SER A 626 -15.89 27.04 27.90
C SER A 626 -16.33 25.64 28.38
N THR A 627 -16.25 25.38 29.69
CA THR A 627 -16.65 24.12 30.34
C THR A 627 -17.57 24.38 31.53
N ALA A 628 -18.32 23.36 31.97
CA ALA A 628 -19.25 23.41 33.12
C ALA A 628 -18.51 23.41 34.48
N SER A 629 -17.60 24.36 34.68
CA SER A 629 -16.73 24.45 35.86
C SER A 629 -16.32 25.90 36.11
N THR A 630 -16.15 26.29 37.37
CA THR A 630 -15.62 27.61 37.75
C THR A 630 -14.18 27.83 37.31
N LYS A 631 -13.42 26.74 37.04
CA LYS A 631 -12.07 26.78 36.48
C LYS A 631 -12.04 26.93 34.95
N GLY A 632 -13.19 26.79 34.27
CA GLY A 632 -13.27 26.92 32.81
C GLY A 632 -12.97 28.34 32.32
N LYS A 633 -12.26 28.47 31.19
CA LYS A 633 -11.92 29.77 30.59
C LYS A 633 -13.19 30.58 30.30
N VAL A 634 -13.18 31.86 30.65
CA VAL A 634 -14.30 32.77 30.35
C VAL A 634 -14.28 33.10 28.86
N VAL A 635 -15.34 32.71 28.15
CA VAL A 635 -15.52 32.94 26.71
C VAL A 635 -16.50 34.09 26.43
N GLY A 636 -17.16 34.60 27.48
CA GLY A 636 -18.01 35.78 27.41
C GLY A 636 -18.68 36.11 28.74
N THR A 637 -19.52 37.13 28.74
CA THR A 637 -20.27 37.57 29.92
C THR A 637 -21.69 37.98 29.53
N VAL A 638 -22.64 37.81 30.45
CA VAL A 638 -24.04 38.26 30.30
C VAL A 638 -24.39 39.16 31.49
N LYS A 639 -25.03 40.31 31.25
CA LYS A 639 -25.43 41.23 32.33
C LYS A 639 -26.77 40.85 32.95
N LYS A 640 -27.07 41.37 34.15
CA LYS A 640 -28.34 41.17 34.86
C LYS A 640 -29.54 41.56 33.99
N ASN A 641 -30.64 40.85 34.18
CA ASN A 641 -31.91 41.02 33.48
C ASN A 641 -31.85 40.71 31.96
N LYS A 642 -30.75 40.11 31.48
CA LYS A 642 -30.69 39.62 30.09
C LYS A 642 -31.19 38.19 30.00
N THR A 643 -31.94 37.92 28.94
CA THR A 643 -32.48 36.59 28.64
C THR A 643 -31.48 35.78 27.82
N VAL A 644 -31.30 34.52 28.20
CA VAL A 644 -30.42 33.57 27.52
C VAL A 644 -31.23 32.38 27.03
N THR A 645 -30.82 31.81 25.89
CA THR A 645 -31.39 30.54 25.42
C THR A 645 -30.72 29.41 26.16
N VAL A 646 -31.50 28.55 26.83
CA VAL A 646 -30.98 27.37 27.52
C VAL A 646 -31.01 26.18 26.56
N LEU A 647 -29.83 25.65 26.25
CA LEU A 647 -29.65 24.53 25.32
C LEU A 647 -29.66 23.19 26.04
N SER A 648 -29.06 23.11 27.23
CA SER A 648 -29.06 21.91 28.07
C SER A 648 -28.67 22.24 29.52
N LYS A 649 -28.91 21.30 30.45
CA LYS A 649 -28.48 21.38 31.86
C LYS A 649 -27.56 20.21 32.18
N THR A 650 -26.47 20.47 32.89
CA THR A 650 -25.54 19.43 33.37
C THR A 650 -25.13 19.79 34.80
N GLY A 651 -25.64 19.03 35.77
CA GLY A 651 -25.49 19.33 37.20
C GLY A 651 -25.99 20.74 37.53
N SER A 652 -25.14 21.53 38.21
CA SER A 652 -25.42 22.93 38.60
C SER A 652 -25.12 23.95 37.50
N TRP A 653 -25.01 23.54 36.23
CA TRP A 653 -24.69 24.42 35.09
C TRP A 653 -25.72 24.32 33.96
N TYR A 654 -26.01 25.46 33.33
CA TYR A 654 -26.71 25.50 32.05
C TYR A 654 -25.73 25.74 30.91
N LYS A 655 -25.84 24.95 29.84
CA LYS A 655 -25.28 25.34 28.55
C LYS A 655 -26.25 26.30 27.89
N ILE A 656 -25.78 27.51 27.61
CA ILE A 656 -26.60 28.58 27.06
C ILE A 656 -26.04 29.10 25.75
N GLN A 657 -26.91 29.75 24.98
CA GLN A 657 -26.53 30.62 23.89
C GLN A 657 -26.98 32.05 24.19
N TYR A 658 -26.05 33.00 24.08
CA TYR A 658 -26.30 34.43 24.22
C TYR A 658 -25.56 35.19 23.10
N GLY A 659 -26.33 35.76 22.16
CA GLY A 659 -25.79 36.26 20.90
C GLY A 659 -25.09 35.17 20.09
N THR A 660 -23.87 35.43 19.64
CA THR A 660 -23.01 34.47 18.93
C THR A 660 -22.24 33.54 19.87
N LYS A 661 -22.30 33.77 21.18
CA LYS A 661 -21.49 33.04 22.18
C LYS A 661 -22.30 31.86 22.73
N THR A 662 -21.66 30.70 22.77
CA THR A 662 -22.21 29.47 23.37
C THR A 662 -21.25 28.95 24.43
N GLY A 663 -21.76 28.62 25.61
CA GLY A 663 -20.94 28.10 26.70
C GLY A 663 -21.76 27.86 27.96
N TYR A 664 -21.09 27.62 29.08
CA TYR A 664 -21.73 27.21 30.32
C TYR A 664 -21.81 28.36 31.33
N VAL A 665 -22.96 28.48 31.99
CA VAL A 665 -23.17 29.41 33.11
C VAL A 665 -23.73 28.66 34.30
N SER A 666 -23.46 29.13 35.52
CA SER A 666 -24.00 28.49 36.73
C SER A 666 -25.52 28.66 36.77
N ALA A 667 -26.23 27.55 36.96
CA ALA A 667 -27.69 27.49 36.95
C ALA A 667 -28.32 28.33 38.07
N LYS A 668 -27.58 28.55 39.16
CA LYS A 668 -27.99 29.41 40.30
C LYS A 668 -28.31 30.84 39.87
N TYR A 669 -27.74 31.32 38.77
CA TYR A 669 -27.89 32.70 38.30
C TYR A 669 -28.80 32.84 37.07
N VAL A 670 -29.57 31.78 36.75
CA VAL A 670 -30.54 31.79 35.64
C VAL A 670 -31.89 31.34 36.17
N SER A 671 -32.84 32.27 36.23
CA SER A 671 -34.21 32.06 36.74
C SER A 671 -35.23 31.93 35.60
N ASN A 672 -36.44 31.49 35.92
CA ASN A 672 -37.60 31.45 35.00
C ASN A 672 -37.32 30.70 33.69
N VAL A 673 -36.61 29.56 33.75
CA VAL A 673 -36.33 28.73 32.58
C VAL A 673 -37.61 28.07 32.08
N LYS A 674 -38.12 28.49 30.92
CA LYS A 674 -39.37 28.00 30.32
C LYS A 674 -39.22 27.71 28.84
#